data_AF-A0A8H3YLJ4-F1
#
_entry.id   AF-A0A8H3YLJ4-F1
#
_cell.length_a   1.000
_cell.length_b   1.000
_cell.length_c   1.000
_cell.angle_alpha   90.00
_cell.angle_beta   90.00
_cell.angle_gamma   90.00
#
_symmetry.space_group_name_H-M   'P 1'
#
loop_
_entity.id
_entity.type
_entity.pdbx_description
1 polymer ?
#
loop_
_entity_poly.entity_id
_entity_poly.type
_entity_poly.pdbx_seq_one_letter_code
_entity_poly.pdbx_strand_id
1 'polypeptide(L)'
;MAPKRKRSSIAAVQSDVPQPTPLSSTSPKRRGPPQANSKATTNPDRNPQVLDGPNATRASPDGDVNGDLPLNLSAEPAKKKRAVAVKKKSDARKTEAAPKIAAAKEEVRASGLGDAEAEGEGEEVADEEELKEASSRPPPVNSDYLPLPWKGRLGYACLNTYLRYSNPPVFSSRTCRIASIIEHRHPLKDPLQPEHATKNRPDKEQPADIARGQKWVEALGLANARDIIKMLRWNGRYGIKFMRLSSEMFPFASHEEYGYKLAPFAADTLLEVGKVVAELGHRVTTHPGQFTQLGSPRKSVVDNAMRDLAYHDEMLSLLKLPPQQDRDAVMILHMGGMFGSKPETLDRFRENYAKLSPSIKNRLVLENDDMTWHVHDLLPICQELNIPMVLDFHHHNIIFDAEKIREGTKDIIDLYPAIRETWVRKGITQKMHYSEQTPPAITRTQRRKHNPRPATLPPCADDMDLMIEAKDKEQAVFELMRTFKLPGFDSINDMIPHVRKDDNKPIVRAKPKTPKRKKAKVKDEDVDEPTEDATQEVEEREQEVIADKDVGMGGPEGRVYWPPGMEEWLRPKKREVKPKDDTKKTPKKKVKAGETAAEEGAPKAEDEEMVKTPPIKKAKAAKKKTVVTAPTPSVSDEESSELSDLDEDQTSQPIITRKAAPARTNKRGGKVSYAEPEHSEVE
;
A
#
# COMPACT_ATOMS: atom_id res chain seq x y z
N MET A 1 77.58 6.52 -27.09
CA MET A 1 78.19 7.80 -26.66
C MET A 1 77.35 8.41 -25.55
N ALA A 2 77.91 9.31 -24.73
CA ALA A 2 77.16 10.11 -23.76
C ALA A 2 77.61 11.59 -23.82
N PRO A 3 76.67 12.55 -23.71
CA PRO A 3 76.70 13.53 -22.61
C PRO A 3 75.38 13.48 -21.78
N LYS A 4 75.32 13.73 -20.45
CA LYS A 4 75.54 14.99 -19.67
C LYS A 4 74.46 16.06 -20.02
N ARG A 5 73.82 16.81 -19.11
CA ARG A 5 74.06 17.27 -17.70
C ARG A 5 72.68 17.74 -17.14
N LYS A 6 72.25 17.61 -15.86
CA LYS A 6 72.65 18.28 -14.58
C LYS A 6 72.75 19.83 -14.70
N ARG A 7 72.22 20.69 -13.80
CA ARG A 7 71.75 20.54 -12.39
C ARG A 7 71.00 21.82 -11.91
N SER A 8 70.66 21.88 -10.60
CA SER A 8 70.49 23.07 -9.72
C SER A 8 69.06 23.65 -9.53
N SER A 9 68.67 24.30 -8.40
CA SER A 9 69.01 24.15 -6.95
C SER A 9 68.15 25.14 -6.09
N ILE A 10 68.31 25.11 -4.75
CA ILE A 10 67.78 26.07 -3.73
C ILE A 10 66.29 25.86 -3.40
N ALA A 11 65.75 26.13 -2.20
CA ALA A 11 66.12 25.86 -0.79
C ALA A 11 64.94 26.39 0.09
N ALA A 12 64.79 25.94 1.34
CA ALA A 12 63.59 26.25 2.15
C ALA A 12 63.81 27.29 3.26
N VAL A 13 62.72 27.96 3.66
CA VAL A 13 62.52 28.60 4.98
C VAL A 13 61.08 28.31 5.43
N GLN A 14 60.84 28.22 6.75
CA GLN A 14 59.57 27.84 7.38
C GLN A 14 58.79 29.06 7.91
N SER A 15 57.51 28.84 8.24
CA SER A 15 56.76 29.63 9.24
C SER A 15 55.64 28.77 9.85
N ASP A 16 55.54 28.75 11.17
CA ASP A 16 54.69 27.83 11.94
C ASP A 16 53.22 28.23 12.08
N VAL A 17 52.35 27.24 12.33
CA VAL A 17 51.21 27.27 13.27
C VAL A 17 50.70 25.81 13.47
N PRO A 18 50.23 25.39 14.66
CA PRO A 18 50.67 24.09 15.19
C PRO A 18 49.72 22.88 15.00
N GLN A 19 50.32 21.69 15.06
CA GLN A 19 49.62 20.41 15.28
C GLN A 19 49.51 20.09 16.78
N PRO A 20 48.46 19.38 17.24
CA PRO A 20 48.33 18.94 18.63
C PRO A 20 49.35 17.86 19.00
N THR A 21 49.84 17.89 20.24
CA THR A 21 50.90 17.01 20.75
C THR A 21 50.43 15.59 21.08
N PRO A 22 51.27 14.55 20.87
CA PRO A 22 50.97 13.19 21.31
C PRO A 22 51.16 13.04 22.83
N LEU A 23 50.17 12.46 23.52
CA LEU A 23 50.29 12.11 24.94
C LEU A 23 50.90 10.73 25.14
N SER A 24 51.79 10.62 26.14
CA SER A 24 52.60 9.43 26.40
C SER A 24 51.87 8.33 27.17
N SER A 25 52.33 7.10 26.98
CA SER A 25 51.90 5.87 27.63
C SER A 25 51.88 5.88 29.16
N THR A 26 50.80 5.34 29.74
CA THR A 26 50.80 4.70 31.07
C THR A 26 50.00 3.40 31.00
N SER A 27 50.67 2.25 31.14
CA SER A 27 50.04 0.92 30.98
C SER A 27 49.57 0.31 32.32
N PRO A 28 48.28 -0.07 32.47
CA PRO A 28 47.84 -0.93 33.55
C PRO A 28 48.36 -2.37 33.39
N LYS A 29 48.61 -3.06 34.51
CA LYS A 29 49.18 -4.42 34.54
C LYS A 29 48.16 -5.48 34.12
N ARG A 30 48.63 -6.53 33.41
CA ARG A 30 47.89 -7.80 33.24
C ARG A 30 47.38 -8.30 34.60
N ARG A 31 46.11 -8.72 34.65
CA ARG A 31 45.61 -9.69 35.63
C ARG A 31 45.36 -11.02 34.91
N GLY A 32 45.64 -12.14 35.60
CA GLY A 32 45.35 -13.49 35.11
C GLY A 32 43.85 -13.85 35.24
N PRO A 33 43.43 -14.99 34.68
CA PRO A 33 42.04 -15.43 34.75
C PRO A 33 41.65 -15.87 36.18
N PRO A 34 40.46 -15.50 36.68
CA PRO A 34 39.88 -16.13 37.86
C PRO A 34 39.43 -17.56 37.53
N GLN A 35 39.52 -18.46 38.51
CA GLN A 35 39.06 -19.84 38.37
C GLN A 35 37.52 -19.90 38.36
N ALA A 36 36.98 -20.97 37.76
CA ALA A 36 35.54 -21.22 37.75
C ALA A 36 34.98 -21.45 39.15
N ASN A 37 33.77 -20.95 39.41
CA ASN A 37 32.95 -21.39 40.53
C ASN A 37 31.47 -21.43 40.11
N SER A 38 30.64 -22.14 40.89
CA SER A 38 29.33 -22.63 40.43
C SER A 38 28.28 -21.57 40.10
N LYS A 39 27.37 -21.91 39.17
CA LYS A 39 26.18 -21.12 38.83
C LYS A 39 25.31 -20.91 40.09
N ALA A 40 25.00 -19.65 40.41
CA ALA A 40 23.92 -19.33 41.33
C ALA A 40 22.57 -19.47 40.60
N THR A 41 21.64 -20.25 41.16
CA THR A 41 20.31 -20.48 40.56
C THR A 41 19.38 -19.32 40.89
N THR A 42 18.88 -18.62 39.88
CA THR A 42 17.98 -17.45 40.02
C THR A 42 16.52 -17.81 40.35
N ASN A 43 16.28 -18.96 40.98
CA ASN A 43 14.95 -19.32 41.47
C ASN A 43 14.80 -18.81 42.92
N PRO A 44 13.87 -17.88 43.22
CA PRO A 44 13.65 -17.37 44.58
C PRO A 44 13.27 -18.49 45.55
N ASP A 45 12.52 -19.50 45.10
CA ASP A 45 12.01 -20.62 45.91
C ASP A 45 13.14 -21.56 46.40
N ARG A 46 14.40 -21.29 46.04
CA ARG A 46 15.61 -22.03 46.46
C ARG A 46 16.75 -21.15 46.99
N ASN A 47 16.53 -19.85 47.20
CA ASN A 47 17.55 -18.93 47.73
C ASN A 47 17.10 -18.26 49.04
N PRO A 48 17.61 -18.70 50.22
CA PRO A 48 17.19 -18.16 51.52
C PRO A 48 17.71 -16.73 51.82
N GLN A 49 18.35 -16.07 50.85
CA GLN A 49 18.78 -14.66 50.93
C GLN A 49 17.81 -13.69 50.23
N VAL A 50 16.72 -14.18 49.62
CA VAL A 50 15.67 -13.34 49.02
C VAL A 50 14.54 -13.16 50.03
N LEU A 51 14.17 -11.90 50.30
CA LEU A 51 13.03 -11.53 51.15
C LEU A 51 12.02 -10.75 50.33
N ASP A 52 10.79 -11.27 50.21
CA ASP A 52 9.72 -10.63 49.45
C ASP A 52 9.15 -9.40 50.18
N GLY A 53 8.79 -8.38 49.40
CA GLY A 53 8.11 -7.19 49.91
C GLY A 53 6.64 -7.47 50.26
N PRO A 54 6.08 -6.89 51.35
CA PRO A 54 4.81 -7.31 51.96
C PRO A 54 3.52 -7.02 51.16
N ASN A 55 3.61 -6.70 49.86
CA ASN A 55 2.48 -6.49 48.94
C ASN A 55 2.78 -6.98 47.50
N ALA A 56 3.72 -7.92 47.31
CA ALA A 56 4.08 -8.43 45.98
C ALA A 56 3.05 -9.44 45.43
N THR A 57 2.00 -8.95 44.76
CA THR A 57 1.00 -9.81 44.09
C THR A 57 1.55 -10.41 42.79
N ARG A 58 2.06 -11.65 42.89
CA ARG A 58 2.54 -12.49 41.77
C ARG A 58 1.36 -13.25 41.14
N ALA A 59 1.29 -13.35 39.82
CA ALA A 59 0.16 -14.00 39.12
C ALA A 59 0.60 -14.76 37.86
N SER A 60 -0.08 -15.89 37.60
CA SER A 60 0.03 -16.79 36.43
C SER A 60 1.34 -17.59 36.25
N PRO A 61 1.30 -18.80 35.62
CA PRO A 61 0.15 -19.73 35.52
C PRO A 61 0.49 -21.24 35.69
N ASP A 62 -0.58 -22.04 35.76
CA ASP A 62 -0.76 -23.46 35.38
C ASP A 62 -0.02 -24.64 36.06
N GLY A 63 -0.75 -25.76 36.15
CA GLY A 63 -0.21 -27.13 36.27
C GLY A 63 -0.50 -27.91 37.57
N ASP A 64 -1.64 -28.63 37.66
CA ASP A 64 -1.68 -30.12 37.51
C ASP A 64 -3.09 -30.74 37.73
N VAL A 65 -3.22 -32.06 37.51
CA VAL A 65 -4.50 -32.80 37.32
C VAL A 65 -4.73 -34.01 38.25
N ASN A 66 -6.01 -34.43 38.34
CA ASN A 66 -6.59 -35.70 38.87
C ASN A 66 -7.01 -35.75 40.36
N GLY A 67 -8.04 -36.57 40.68
CA GLY A 67 -8.31 -37.05 42.05
C GLY A 67 -9.79 -37.14 42.49
N ASP A 68 -10.51 -38.19 42.09
CA ASP A 68 -11.93 -38.47 42.36
C ASP A 68 -12.46 -38.43 43.83
N LEU A 69 -13.66 -37.84 43.97
CA LEU A 69 -14.80 -38.33 44.80
C LEU A 69 -14.66 -38.28 46.37
N PRO A 70 -15.68 -38.69 47.17
CA PRO A 70 -16.75 -37.73 47.52
C PRO A 70 -17.23 -37.75 49.00
N LEU A 71 -17.50 -36.60 49.62
CA LEU A 71 -18.30 -36.55 50.86
C LEU A 71 -19.35 -35.43 50.87
N ASN A 72 -20.58 -35.84 51.15
CA ASN A 72 -21.77 -35.00 51.33
C ASN A 72 -22.30 -35.24 52.75
N LEU A 73 -22.39 -34.21 53.60
CA LEU A 73 -23.24 -34.23 54.80
C LEU A 73 -23.56 -32.81 55.31
N SER A 74 -24.86 -32.52 55.30
CA SER A 74 -25.59 -31.35 55.78
C SER A 74 -25.18 -30.67 57.10
N ALA A 75 -25.29 -29.33 57.14
CA ALA A 75 -25.75 -28.57 58.32
C ALA A 75 -26.32 -27.17 57.97
N GLU A 76 -27.64 -27.05 57.85
CA GLU A 76 -28.41 -25.78 57.96
C GLU A 76 -28.81 -25.57 59.47
N PRO A 77 -29.45 -24.46 59.97
CA PRO A 77 -30.50 -23.70 59.29
C PRO A 77 -30.72 -22.17 59.59
N ALA A 78 -31.32 -21.53 58.58
CA ALA A 78 -32.44 -20.55 58.61
C ALA A 78 -32.53 -19.34 59.59
N LYS A 79 -32.88 -18.18 58.99
CA LYS A 79 -34.03 -17.27 59.31
C LYS A 79 -34.07 -16.10 58.30
N LYS A 80 -35.21 -15.55 57.83
CA LYS A 80 -36.64 -15.87 58.01
C LYS A 80 -37.54 -15.14 56.98
N LYS A 81 -38.62 -15.82 56.54
CA LYS A 81 -39.91 -15.38 55.92
C LYS A 81 -40.05 -15.73 54.42
N ARG A 82 -41.02 -16.50 53.90
CA ARG A 82 -42.52 -16.61 54.04
C ARG A 82 -43.27 -15.34 53.54
N ALA A 83 -44.36 -15.43 52.76
CA ALA A 83 -45.24 -16.57 52.45
C ALA A 83 -46.01 -16.44 51.10
N VAL A 84 -46.42 -17.59 50.50
CA VAL A 84 -47.80 -17.98 50.03
C VAL A 84 -48.53 -17.05 49.04
N ALA A 85 -49.15 -17.47 47.90
CA ALA A 85 -50.04 -18.62 47.61
C ALA A 85 -50.15 -18.92 46.06
N VAL A 86 -50.98 -19.80 45.45
CA VAL A 86 -51.49 -21.20 45.69
C VAL A 86 -52.45 -21.65 44.53
N LYS A 87 -52.33 -22.90 44.01
CA LYS A 87 -53.29 -23.68 43.14
C LYS A 87 -53.59 -23.15 41.69
N LYS A 88 -54.15 -23.92 40.71
CA LYS A 88 -54.23 -25.38 40.37
C LYS A 88 -55.09 -25.62 39.08
N LYS A 89 -54.65 -26.51 38.14
CA LYS A 89 -55.40 -27.05 36.96
C LYS A 89 -55.76 -26.01 35.85
N SER A 90 -56.13 -26.32 34.59
CA SER A 90 -56.32 -27.60 33.83
C SER A 90 -56.11 -27.39 32.31
N ASP A 91 -56.24 -28.46 31.51
CA ASP A 91 -56.07 -28.57 30.04
C ASP A 91 -56.90 -27.60 29.17
N ALA A 92 -56.36 -27.19 27.99
CA ALA A 92 -56.85 -27.64 26.67
C ALA A 92 -56.24 -26.91 25.43
N ARG A 93 -55.37 -27.62 24.68
CA ARG A 93 -55.34 -27.75 23.20
C ARG A 93 -55.85 -26.59 22.29
N LYS A 94 -54.93 -25.84 21.62
CA LYS A 94 -54.89 -25.70 20.13
C LYS A 94 -53.81 -24.74 19.54
N THR A 95 -53.19 -25.20 18.43
CA THR A 95 -52.71 -24.51 17.20
C THR A 95 -51.78 -23.28 17.17
N GLU A 96 -50.88 -23.34 16.15
CA GLU A 96 -50.29 -22.23 15.37
C GLU A 96 -49.09 -21.44 15.95
N ALA A 97 -48.44 -20.65 15.08
CA ALA A 97 -47.00 -20.35 15.11
C ALA A 97 -46.65 -18.98 14.51
N ALA A 98 -45.35 -18.63 14.53
CA ALA A 98 -44.75 -17.36 14.05
C ALA A 98 -44.97 -16.18 15.05
N PRO A 99 -44.20 -15.05 14.98
CA PRO A 99 -43.33 -14.63 13.88
C PRO A 99 -41.86 -14.29 14.23
N LYS A 100 -41.09 -14.01 13.17
CA LYS A 100 -39.77 -13.38 13.20
C LYS A 100 -39.90 -11.87 13.47
N ILE A 101 -38.82 -11.24 13.97
CA ILE A 101 -38.60 -9.79 13.84
C ILE A 101 -37.44 -9.58 12.84
N ALA A 102 -37.54 -8.55 12.01
CA ALA A 102 -36.60 -8.28 10.93
C ALA A 102 -35.61 -7.16 11.29
N ALA A 103 -34.35 -7.30 10.85
CA ALA A 103 -33.39 -6.20 10.87
C ALA A 103 -33.63 -5.27 9.66
N ALA A 104 -33.59 -3.95 9.89
CA ALA A 104 -33.60 -2.95 8.84
C ALA A 104 -32.16 -2.59 8.45
N LYS A 105 -31.87 -2.52 7.14
CA LYS A 105 -30.66 -1.88 6.61
C LYS A 105 -30.91 -0.38 6.45
N GLU A 106 -29.89 0.44 6.71
CA GLU A 106 -29.90 1.86 6.38
C GLU A 106 -28.62 2.18 5.57
N GLU A 107 -28.78 2.72 4.36
CA GLU A 107 -27.65 2.99 3.45
C GLU A 107 -27.07 4.39 3.67
N VAL A 108 -25.78 4.46 4.04
CA VAL A 108 -25.05 5.73 4.13
C VAL A 108 -24.19 5.92 2.89
N ARG A 109 -24.64 6.76 1.95
CA ARG A 109 -23.84 7.16 0.79
C ARG A 109 -22.73 8.14 1.21
N ALA A 110 -21.49 7.66 1.27
CA ALA A 110 -20.31 8.50 1.39
C ALA A 110 -19.80 8.92 0.00
N SER A 111 -19.75 10.22 -0.28
CA SER A 111 -19.11 10.76 -1.48
C SER A 111 -17.68 11.20 -1.16
N GLY A 112 -16.69 10.48 -1.70
CA GLY A 112 -15.28 10.82 -1.62
C GLY A 112 -14.53 10.26 -2.82
N LEU A 113 -13.64 11.07 -3.41
CA LEU A 113 -12.75 10.62 -4.48
C LEU A 113 -11.59 9.84 -3.84
N GLY A 114 -11.65 8.51 -3.92
CA GLY A 114 -10.60 7.61 -3.45
C GLY A 114 -9.66 7.18 -4.59
N ASP A 115 -8.42 6.84 -4.21
CA ASP A 115 -7.42 6.29 -5.12
C ASP A 115 -7.83 4.89 -5.61
N ALA A 116 -7.50 4.54 -6.85
CA ALA A 116 -7.99 3.33 -7.52
C ALA A 116 -7.14 2.07 -7.25
N GLU A 117 -6.80 1.81 -5.99
CA GLU A 117 -6.24 0.53 -5.52
C GLU A 117 -7.28 -0.15 -4.62
N ALA A 118 -8.34 -0.66 -5.27
CA ALA A 118 -9.51 -1.24 -4.62
C ALA A 118 -9.45 -2.77 -4.69
N GLU A 119 -8.76 -3.40 -3.74
CA GLU A 119 -9.09 -4.78 -3.35
C GLU A 119 -10.56 -4.80 -2.89
N GLY A 120 -11.31 -5.84 -3.29
CA GLY A 120 -12.76 -5.86 -3.13
C GLY A 120 -13.20 -5.87 -1.67
N GLU A 121 -13.84 -4.79 -1.20
CA GLU A 121 -14.50 -4.77 0.12
C GLU A 121 -15.84 -5.52 0.07
N GLY A 122 -15.76 -6.84 -0.12
CA GLY A 122 -16.80 -7.80 0.19
C GLY A 122 -16.34 -8.73 1.30
N GLU A 123 -17.24 -9.08 2.22
CA GLU A 123 -17.09 -10.34 2.97
C GLU A 123 -17.37 -11.49 1.99
N GLU A 124 -16.30 -12.00 1.36
CA GLU A 124 -16.40 -13.26 0.64
C GLU A 124 -16.74 -14.36 1.65
N VAL A 125 -17.94 -14.92 1.51
CA VAL A 125 -18.38 -16.07 2.30
C VAL A 125 -17.53 -17.25 1.86
N ALA A 126 -16.51 -17.56 2.67
CA ALA A 126 -15.52 -18.58 2.36
C ALA A 126 -16.18 -19.93 2.06
N ASP A 127 -15.62 -20.65 1.10
CA ASP A 127 -16.13 -21.96 0.68
C ASP A 127 -16.05 -22.96 1.84
N GLU A 128 -17.01 -23.89 1.91
CA GLU A 128 -16.97 -24.99 2.88
C GLU A 128 -15.72 -25.86 2.67
N GLU A 129 -15.19 -25.93 1.44
CA GLU A 129 -13.92 -26.60 1.15
C GLU A 129 -12.68 -25.80 1.62
N GLU A 130 -12.62 -24.48 1.37
CA GLU A 130 -11.50 -23.62 1.81
C GLU A 130 -11.45 -23.51 3.35
N LEU A 131 -12.60 -23.47 4.01
CA LEU A 131 -12.73 -23.52 5.47
C LEU A 131 -12.28 -24.88 6.03
N LYS A 132 -12.62 -25.99 5.37
CA LYS A 132 -12.22 -27.33 5.78
C LYS A 132 -10.72 -27.54 5.65
N GLU A 133 -10.10 -27.11 4.55
CA GLU A 133 -8.64 -27.10 4.37
C GLU A 133 -7.97 -26.24 5.44
N ALA A 134 -8.45 -25.02 5.66
CA ALA A 134 -7.93 -24.14 6.69
C ALA A 134 -8.05 -24.72 8.11
N SER A 135 -9.04 -25.58 8.37
CA SER A 135 -9.23 -26.28 9.64
C SER A 135 -8.36 -27.53 9.84
N SER A 136 -7.87 -28.15 8.75
CA SER A 136 -6.95 -29.30 8.80
C SER A 136 -5.47 -28.87 8.78
N ARG A 137 -5.20 -27.61 8.45
CA ARG A 137 -3.86 -27.00 8.43
C ARG A 137 -3.19 -27.08 9.82
N PRO A 138 -1.93 -27.57 9.93
CA PRO A 138 -1.20 -27.58 11.20
C PRO A 138 -0.85 -26.16 11.65
N PRO A 139 -0.65 -25.93 12.97
CA PRO A 139 -0.24 -24.62 13.48
C PRO A 139 1.18 -24.25 13.01
N PRO A 140 1.46 -22.97 12.70
CA PRO A 140 2.78 -22.54 12.24
C PRO A 140 3.86 -22.68 13.30
N VAL A 141 5.05 -23.11 12.88
CA VAL A 141 6.24 -23.25 13.71
C VAL A 141 7.07 -21.98 13.59
N ASN A 142 6.81 -21.03 14.49
CA ASN A 142 7.54 -19.77 14.55
C ASN A 142 8.84 -19.88 15.37
N SER A 143 9.79 -19.02 15.04
CA SER A 143 11.00 -18.82 15.84
C SER A 143 10.69 -18.00 17.10
N ASP A 144 11.39 -18.32 18.19
CA ASP A 144 11.39 -17.60 19.46
C ASP A 144 12.44 -16.49 19.51
N TYR A 145 13.35 -16.44 18.53
CA TYR A 145 14.38 -15.40 18.43
C TYR A 145 13.80 -14.06 17.93
N LEU A 146 14.10 -12.98 18.67
CA LEU A 146 13.82 -11.60 18.28
C LEU A 146 15.14 -10.85 18.00
N PRO A 147 15.21 -10.00 16.95
CA PRO A 147 16.42 -9.29 16.53
C PRO A 147 16.72 -8.05 17.42
N LEU A 148 16.94 -8.27 18.72
CA LEU A 148 17.12 -7.22 19.72
C LEU A 148 18.47 -7.32 20.44
N PRO A 149 19.18 -6.20 20.69
CA PRO A 149 18.81 -4.81 20.38
C PRO A 149 18.97 -4.47 18.89
N TRP A 150 17.92 -3.88 18.31
CA TRP A 150 17.86 -3.55 16.89
C TRP A 150 18.83 -2.43 16.48
N LYS A 151 19.53 -2.64 15.36
CA LYS A 151 20.54 -1.73 14.76
C LYS A 151 20.23 -1.40 13.29
N GLY A 152 19.44 -2.24 12.61
CA GLY A 152 19.06 -2.12 11.21
C GLY A 152 18.11 -0.97 10.89
N ARG A 153 17.67 -0.85 9.63
CA ARG A 153 16.77 0.23 9.20
C ARG A 153 15.34 -0.28 9.04
N LEU A 154 14.42 0.21 9.87
CA LEU A 154 12.97 0.06 9.61
C LEU A 154 12.50 1.08 8.57
N GLY A 155 11.50 0.68 7.78
CA GLY A 155 10.87 1.50 6.76
C GLY A 155 9.44 1.12 6.42
N TYR A 156 8.77 2.00 5.67
CA TYR A 156 7.42 1.79 5.15
C TYR A 156 7.31 2.20 3.68
N ALA A 157 6.17 1.85 3.05
CA ALA A 157 5.95 2.01 1.62
C ALA A 157 5.12 3.23 1.21
N CYS A 158 5.67 3.99 0.25
CA CYS A 158 5.05 5.04 -0.55
C CYS A 158 4.54 6.27 0.22
N LEU A 159 3.57 6.10 1.10
CA LEU A 159 2.76 7.16 1.70
C LEU A 159 3.03 7.32 3.20
N ASN A 160 3.05 8.56 3.69
CA ASN A 160 2.99 8.88 5.11
C ASN A 160 1.56 9.36 5.43
N THR A 161 0.83 8.64 6.27
CA THR A 161 -0.59 8.90 6.51
C THR A 161 -0.81 10.18 7.32
N TYR A 162 0.03 10.48 8.32
CA TYR A 162 -0.02 11.75 9.06
C TYR A 162 0.14 12.97 8.15
N LEU A 163 1.19 12.97 7.31
CA LEU A 163 1.52 14.06 6.41
C LEU A 163 0.48 14.25 5.28
N ARG A 164 -0.18 13.17 4.83
CA ARG A 164 -1.32 13.22 3.87
C ARG A 164 -2.41 14.19 4.32
N TYR A 165 -2.63 14.33 5.62
CA TYR A 165 -3.65 15.20 6.20
C TYR A 165 -3.13 16.58 6.61
N SER A 166 -1.93 17.01 6.23
CA SER A 166 -1.47 18.40 6.49
C SER A 166 -2.04 19.40 5.48
N ASN A 167 -1.81 20.69 5.69
CA ASN A 167 -2.14 21.77 4.75
C ASN A 167 -0.88 22.60 4.42
N PRO A 168 -0.35 22.52 3.18
CA PRO A 168 -0.77 21.65 2.08
C PRO A 168 -0.56 20.15 2.37
N PRO A 169 -1.33 19.25 1.71
CA PRO A 169 -1.18 17.81 1.88
C PRO A 169 0.05 17.30 1.11
N VAL A 170 0.92 16.58 1.83
CA VAL A 170 2.13 15.95 1.27
C VAL A 170 1.74 14.60 0.66
N PHE A 171 2.06 14.38 -0.62
CA PHE A 171 1.69 13.16 -1.35
C PHE A 171 2.71 12.85 -2.44
N SER A 172 3.23 11.63 -2.49
CA SER A 172 4.29 11.22 -3.43
C SER A 172 3.77 10.47 -4.67
N SER A 173 2.46 10.50 -4.91
CA SER A 173 1.77 9.65 -5.89
C SER A 173 0.52 10.31 -6.47
N ARG A 174 0.54 11.63 -6.69
CA ARG A 174 -0.52 12.33 -7.44
C ARG A 174 -0.50 11.80 -8.86
N THR A 175 -1.50 10.99 -9.20
CA THR A 175 -1.72 10.44 -10.55
C THR A 175 -2.98 11.04 -11.18
N CYS A 176 -3.22 10.78 -12.47
CA CYS A 176 -4.29 11.41 -13.24
C CYS A 176 -4.99 10.42 -14.19
N ARG A 177 -5.99 10.88 -14.95
CA ARG A 177 -6.55 10.13 -16.08
C ARG A 177 -5.94 10.65 -17.39
N ILE A 178 -5.80 9.79 -18.40
CA ILE A 178 -5.39 10.21 -19.76
C ILE A 178 -6.34 11.32 -20.29
N ALA A 179 -7.64 11.22 -20.00
CA ALA A 179 -8.61 12.26 -20.30
C ALA A 179 -8.27 13.64 -19.67
N SER A 180 -7.63 13.67 -18.50
CA SER A 180 -7.15 14.90 -17.86
C SER A 180 -5.93 15.47 -18.57
N ILE A 181 -5.02 14.62 -19.07
CA ILE A 181 -3.87 15.05 -19.90
C ILE A 181 -4.38 15.67 -21.20
N ILE A 182 -5.39 15.06 -21.83
CA ILE A 182 -6.05 15.57 -23.04
C ILE A 182 -6.79 16.89 -22.76
N GLU A 183 -7.53 16.99 -21.66
CA GLU A 183 -8.20 18.23 -21.24
C GLU A 183 -7.19 19.37 -21.01
N HIS A 184 -6.03 19.08 -20.41
CA HIS A 184 -4.94 20.05 -20.22
C HIS A 184 -4.08 20.30 -21.47
N ARG A 185 -4.41 19.73 -22.63
CA ARG A 185 -3.90 20.25 -23.90
C ARG A 185 -4.48 21.64 -24.21
N HIS A 186 -5.60 22.02 -23.61
CA HIS A 186 -6.22 23.34 -23.75
C HIS A 186 -5.71 24.34 -22.68
N PRO A 187 -5.65 25.66 -22.95
CA PRO A 187 -5.33 26.68 -21.94
C PRO A 187 -6.47 26.82 -20.93
N LEU A 188 -6.22 27.39 -19.74
CA LEU A 188 -7.29 27.73 -18.79
C LEU A 188 -8.19 28.85 -19.34
N LYS A 189 -9.49 28.82 -19.02
CA LYS A 189 -10.47 29.87 -19.39
C LYS A 189 -10.06 31.26 -18.92
N ASP A 190 -9.42 31.36 -17.75
CA ASP A 190 -8.70 32.54 -17.29
C ASP A 190 -7.23 32.15 -17.00
N PRO A 191 -6.28 32.50 -17.89
CA PRO A 191 -4.85 32.20 -17.68
C PRO A 191 -4.19 32.95 -16.52
N LEU A 192 -4.85 33.96 -15.93
CA LEU A 192 -4.32 34.74 -14.79
C LEU A 192 -4.75 34.16 -13.44
N GLN A 193 -5.75 33.27 -13.42
CA GLN A 193 -6.23 32.60 -12.22
C GLN A 193 -5.66 31.17 -12.10
N PRO A 194 -5.50 30.64 -10.88
CA PRO A 194 -5.15 29.22 -10.70
C PRO A 194 -6.24 28.30 -11.27
N GLU A 195 -5.88 27.05 -11.58
CA GLU A 195 -6.84 26.01 -11.94
C GLU A 195 -7.82 25.79 -10.77
N HIS A 196 -9.13 25.74 -11.07
CA HIS A 196 -10.17 25.46 -10.08
C HIS A 196 -11.27 24.61 -10.70
N ALA A 197 -11.51 23.43 -10.11
CA ALA A 197 -12.38 22.36 -10.59
C ALA A 197 -13.83 22.73 -10.98
N THR A 198 -14.31 23.95 -10.68
CA THR A 198 -15.57 24.52 -11.18
C THR A 198 -15.52 25.96 -11.68
N LYS A 199 -14.43 26.71 -11.44
CA LYS A 199 -14.37 28.17 -11.71
C LYS A 199 -13.43 28.51 -12.86
N ASN A 200 -12.32 27.80 -12.97
CA ASN A 200 -11.32 28.00 -14.00
C ASN A 200 -10.80 26.64 -14.45
N ARG A 201 -11.31 26.16 -15.59
CA ARG A 201 -10.95 24.87 -16.20
C ARG A 201 -10.28 25.11 -17.55
N PRO A 202 -9.59 24.11 -18.12
CA PRO A 202 -9.16 24.15 -19.51
C PRO A 202 -10.32 24.43 -20.49
N ASP A 203 -10.09 25.30 -21.47
CA ASP A 203 -11.08 25.81 -22.39
C ASP A 203 -11.08 25.04 -23.71
N LYS A 204 -12.04 24.12 -23.87
CA LYS A 204 -12.09 23.17 -24.99
C LYS A 204 -12.43 23.81 -26.34
N GLU A 205 -12.81 25.08 -26.34
CA GLU A 205 -13.05 25.90 -27.54
C GLU A 205 -11.73 26.46 -28.11
N GLN A 206 -10.66 26.52 -27.31
CA GLN A 206 -9.32 26.96 -27.71
C GLN A 206 -8.50 25.81 -28.32
N PRO A 207 -7.48 26.07 -29.16
CA PRO A 207 -6.66 25.03 -29.78
C PRO A 207 -5.88 24.19 -28.74
N ALA A 208 -5.92 22.87 -28.94
CA ALA A 208 -5.20 21.89 -28.15
C ALA A 208 -3.71 21.83 -28.53
N ASP A 209 -2.83 21.86 -27.53
CA ASP A 209 -1.38 21.68 -27.64
C ASP A 209 -0.94 20.47 -26.82
N ILE A 210 -0.23 19.53 -27.44
CA ILE A 210 0.29 18.32 -26.80
C ILE A 210 1.31 18.67 -25.71
N ALA A 211 2.16 19.68 -25.94
CA ALA A 211 3.21 20.08 -25.01
C ALA A 211 2.62 20.67 -23.71
N ARG A 212 1.52 21.43 -23.77
CA ARG A 212 0.76 21.89 -22.60
C ARG A 212 0.26 20.73 -21.74
N GLY A 213 -0.33 19.70 -22.37
CA GLY A 213 -0.81 18.50 -21.66
C GLY A 213 0.31 17.68 -21.02
N GLN A 214 1.44 17.53 -21.72
CA GLN A 214 2.65 16.89 -21.18
C GLN A 214 3.20 17.67 -19.98
N LYS A 215 3.41 18.98 -20.12
CA LYS A 215 3.93 19.85 -19.05
C LYS A 215 3.06 19.83 -17.78
N TRP A 216 1.75 19.64 -17.92
CA TRP A 216 0.83 19.48 -16.79
C TRP A 216 1.05 18.17 -16.03
N VAL A 217 1.22 17.02 -16.71
CA VAL A 217 1.50 15.75 -16.03
C VAL A 217 2.93 15.68 -15.46
N GLU A 218 3.91 16.28 -16.15
CA GLU A 218 5.28 16.48 -15.63
C GLU A 218 5.27 17.30 -14.32
N ALA A 219 4.41 18.32 -14.22
CA ALA A 219 4.27 19.14 -13.00
C ALA A 219 3.69 18.34 -11.81
N LEU A 220 2.81 17.36 -12.04
CA LEU A 220 2.36 16.42 -10.99
C LEU A 220 3.54 15.59 -10.47
N GLY A 221 4.39 15.08 -11.37
CA GLY A 221 5.59 14.35 -11.02
C GLY A 221 6.60 15.18 -10.22
N LEU A 222 6.83 16.44 -10.61
CA LEU A 222 7.64 17.38 -9.84
C LEU A 222 7.08 17.67 -8.44
N ALA A 223 5.76 17.78 -8.30
CA ALA A 223 5.13 17.97 -6.98
C ALA A 223 5.34 16.73 -6.08
N ASN A 224 5.16 15.53 -6.64
CA ASN A 224 5.41 14.27 -5.94
C ASN A 224 6.87 14.13 -5.48
N ALA A 225 7.83 14.44 -6.36
CA ALA A 225 9.25 14.37 -6.05
C ALA A 225 9.67 15.39 -4.97
N ARG A 226 9.14 16.62 -5.00
CA ARG A 226 9.39 17.63 -3.95
C ARG A 226 8.85 17.19 -2.58
N ASP A 227 7.68 16.57 -2.54
CA ASP A 227 7.08 16.08 -1.31
C ASP A 227 7.90 14.98 -0.62
N ILE A 228 8.65 14.16 -1.38
CA ILE A 228 9.59 13.17 -0.81
C ILE A 228 10.59 13.85 0.15
N ILE A 229 11.07 15.06 -0.15
CA ILE A 229 12.01 15.78 0.74
C ILE A 229 11.39 15.97 2.13
N LYS A 230 10.11 16.37 2.20
CA LYS A 230 9.41 16.58 3.47
C LYS A 230 9.17 15.26 4.20
N MET A 231 8.85 14.20 3.47
CA MET A 231 8.69 12.84 4.03
C MET A 231 10.00 12.29 4.61
N LEU A 232 11.13 12.44 3.91
CA LEU A 232 12.45 12.01 4.39
C LEU A 232 12.88 12.80 5.64
N ARG A 233 12.61 14.11 5.69
CA ARG A 233 12.86 14.95 6.87
C ARG A 233 12.02 14.52 8.07
N TRP A 234 10.76 14.18 7.84
CA TRP A 234 9.85 13.65 8.87
C TRP A 234 10.32 12.28 9.38
N ASN A 235 10.68 11.36 8.48
CA ASN A 235 11.25 10.06 8.84
C ASN A 235 12.52 10.20 9.68
N GLY A 236 13.42 11.12 9.27
CA GLY A 236 14.62 11.45 10.00
C GLY A 236 14.38 12.02 11.41
N ARG A 237 13.24 12.68 11.66
CA ARG A 237 12.82 13.17 12.99
C ARG A 237 12.35 12.03 13.91
N TYR A 238 11.73 10.98 13.35
CA TYR A 238 11.13 9.87 14.08
C TYR A 238 11.87 8.53 13.91
N GLY A 239 13.19 8.57 13.70
CA GLY A 239 14.05 7.37 13.67
C GLY A 239 13.93 6.47 12.42
N ILE A 240 12.97 6.72 11.52
CA ILE A 240 12.77 5.92 10.30
C ILE A 240 13.88 6.24 9.30
N LYS A 241 14.48 5.19 8.70
CA LYS A 241 15.65 5.30 7.81
C LYS A 241 15.56 4.50 6.51
N PHE A 242 14.41 3.91 6.21
CA PHE A 242 14.15 3.19 4.98
C PHE A 242 12.78 3.60 4.43
N MET A 243 12.66 3.83 3.12
CA MET A 243 11.40 4.18 2.47
C MET A 243 11.32 3.55 1.08
N ARG A 244 10.23 2.84 0.79
CA ARG A 244 9.90 2.52 -0.62
C ARG A 244 9.29 3.77 -1.25
N LEU A 245 9.95 4.31 -2.29
CA LEU A 245 9.41 5.40 -3.11
C LEU A 245 8.23 4.88 -3.94
N SER A 246 7.28 5.77 -4.24
CA SER A 246 6.12 5.39 -5.06
C SER A 246 6.53 5.14 -6.51
N SER A 247 6.04 4.05 -7.07
CA SER A 247 6.13 3.74 -8.50
C SER A 247 5.30 4.74 -9.32
N GLU A 248 4.16 5.18 -8.79
CA GLU A 248 3.31 6.27 -9.33
C GLU A 248 3.88 7.68 -9.10
N MET A 249 5.17 7.84 -8.78
CA MET A 249 5.75 9.17 -8.54
C MET A 249 5.73 10.07 -9.77
N PHE A 250 5.91 9.52 -10.98
CA PHE A 250 5.76 10.23 -12.26
C PHE A 250 4.67 9.58 -13.13
N PRO A 251 3.42 10.12 -13.12
CA PRO A 251 2.28 9.46 -13.76
C PRO A 251 2.48 9.27 -15.26
N PHE A 252 2.17 8.08 -15.76
CA PHE A 252 2.29 7.70 -17.17
C PHE A 252 3.71 7.74 -17.78
N ALA A 253 4.78 7.96 -17.00
CA ALA A 253 6.15 8.06 -17.54
C ALA A 253 6.58 6.85 -18.40
N SER A 254 6.12 5.64 -18.04
CA SER A 254 6.34 4.38 -18.75
C SER A 254 5.26 4.02 -19.80
N HIS A 255 4.24 4.86 -20.02
CA HIS A 255 3.19 4.62 -21.02
C HIS A 255 3.74 4.66 -22.46
N GLU A 256 3.06 4.03 -23.41
CA GLU A 256 3.48 3.99 -24.83
C GLU A 256 3.27 5.34 -25.53
N GLU A 257 2.02 5.83 -25.58
CA GLU A 257 1.66 7.12 -26.22
C GLU A 257 1.94 8.36 -25.33
N TYR A 258 1.74 8.26 -24.01
CA TYR A 258 1.85 9.37 -23.05
C TYR A 258 3.14 9.33 -22.21
N GLY A 259 4.10 8.47 -22.56
CA GLY A 259 5.37 8.33 -21.85
C GLY A 259 6.35 9.46 -22.12
N TYR A 260 7.24 9.71 -21.17
CA TYR A 260 8.20 10.83 -21.23
C TYR A 260 9.50 10.48 -20.47
N LYS A 261 10.52 11.33 -20.65
CA LYS A 261 11.81 11.20 -19.97
C LYS A 261 11.90 12.15 -18.78
N LEU A 262 12.54 11.70 -17.71
CA LEU A 262 12.65 12.43 -16.44
C LEU A 262 13.77 13.44 -16.49
N ALA A 263 14.90 13.07 -17.11
CA ALA A 263 16.11 13.90 -17.13
C ALA A 263 15.91 15.35 -17.64
N PRO A 264 15.07 15.66 -18.65
CA PRO A 264 14.88 17.02 -19.15
C PRO A 264 14.22 18.01 -18.19
N PHE A 265 13.48 17.55 -17.17
CA PHE A 265 12.71 18.44 -16.28
C PHE A 265 12.82 18.11 -14.78
N ALA A 266 13.06 16.84 -14.42
CA ALA A 266 13.06 16.37 -13.03
C ALA A 266 14.47 16.17 -12.45
N ALA A 267 15.54 16.25 -13.25
CA ALA A 267 16.90 15.92 -12.82
C ALA A 267 17.35 16.70 -11.57
N ASP A 268 17.17 18.02 -11.53
CA ASP A 268 17.59 18.84 -10.38
C ASP A 268 16.76 18.54 -9.12
N THR A 269 15.45 18.32 -9.27
CA THR A 269 14.57 17.98 -8.14
C THR A 269 14.86 16.57 -7.59
N LEU A 270 15.18 15.60 -8.46
CA LEU A 270 15.60 14.26 -8.02
C LEU A 270 17.00 14.29 -7.39
N LEU A 271 17.91 15.13 -7.89
CA LEU A 271 19.20 15.39 -7.25
C LEU A 271 19.04 16.04 -5.86
N GLU A 272 18.06 16.93 -5.66
CA GLU A 272 17.72 17.46 -4.33
C GLU A 272 17.16 16.40 -3.39
N VAL A 273 16.26 15.54 -3.86
CA VAL A 273 15.80 14.36 -3.10
C VAL A 273 16.99 13.48 -2.70
N GLY A 274 17.88 13.18 -3.64
CA GLY A 274 19.05 12.32 -3.42
C GLY A 274 20.05 12.90 -2.42
N LYS A 275 20.29 14.23 -2.44
CA LYS A 275 21.08 14.92 -1.39
C LYS A 275 20.48 14.66 0.00
N VAL A 276 19.15 14.73 0.13
CA VAL A 276 18.46 14.53 1.42
C VAL A 276 18.42 13.05 1.84
N VAL A 277 18.33 12.11 0.89
CA VAL A 277 18.51 10.67 1.15
C VAL A 277 19.92 10.39 1.70
N ALA A 278 20.95 10.98 1.08
CA ALA A 278 22.33 10.84 1.50
C ALA A 278 22.59 11.46 2.88
N GLU A 279 22.24 12.74 3.06
CA GLU A 279 22.41 13.50 4.32
C GLU A 279 21.76 12.81 5.52
N LEU A 280 20.55 12.27 5.34
CA LEU A 280 19.80 11.62 6.43
C LEU A 280 20.13 10.13 6.59
N GLY A 281 21.03 9.56 5.80
CA GLY A 281 21.43 8.15 5.85
C GLY A 281 20.34 7.15 5.42
N HIS A 282 19.37 7.59 4.62
CA HIS A 282 18.24 6.76 4.21
C HIS A 282 18.64 5.67 3.21
N ARG A 283 17.95 4.53 3.26
CA ARG A 283 17.77 3.66 2.10
C ARG A 283 16.47 4.03 1.37
N VAL A 284 16.51 4.01 0.05
CA VAL A 284 15.31 4.10 -0.81
C VAL A 284 15.24 2.90 -1.73
N THR A 285 14.05 2.44 -2.09
CA THR A 285 13.82 1.37 -3.09
C THR A 285 12.51 1.64 -3.86
N THR A 286 12.29 0.97 -4.98
CA THR A 286 11.00 0.99 -5.71
C THR A 286 10.43 -0.41 -5.84
N HIS A 287 9.12 -0.54 -6.08
CA HIS A 287 8.51 -1.82 -6.45
C HIS A 287 7.58 -1.58 -7.64
N PRO A 288 8.06 -1.73 -8.88
CA PRO A 288 7.23 -1.80 -10.08
C PRO A 288 5.96 -2.65 -9.86
N GLY A 289 4.83 -2.17 -10.37
CA GLY A 289 3.53 -2.75 -10.07
C GLY A 289 3.29 -4.12 -10.71
N GLN A 290 2.20 -4.78 -10.32
CA GLN A 290 1.80 -6.11 -10.79
C GLN A 290 1.70 -6.29 -12.31
N PHE A 291 1.72 -5.21 -13.10
CA PHE A 291 1.69 -5.26 -14.57
C PHE A 291 3.06 -5.46 -15.21
N THR A 292 4.16 -5.27 -14.47
CA THR A 292 5.56 -5.33 -14.96
C THR A 292 6.06 -6.77 -15.01
N GLN A 293 5.46 -7.60 -15.87
CA GLN A 293 5.66 -9.06 -15.89
C GLN A 293 6.59 -9.54 -17.02
N LEU A 294 7.87 -9.78 -16.69
CA LEU A 294 8.90 -10.25 -17.64
C LEU A 294 8.69 -11.69 -18.13
N GLY A 295 8.03 -12.56 -17.33
CA GLY A 295 7.71 -13.94 -17.71
C GLY A 295 6.52 -14.10 -18.66
N SER A 296 5.87 -13.00 -19.05
CA SER A 296 4.64 -13.01 -19.86
C SER A 296 4.86 -13.50 -21.30
N PRO A 297 4.00 -14.41 -21.83
CA PRO A 297 4.03 -14.82 -23.24
C PRO A 297 3.51 -13.73 -24.18
N ARG A 298 2.85 -12.67 -23.67
CA ARG A 298 2.37 -11.54 -24.49
C ARG A 298 3.49 -10.52 -24.67
N LYS A 299 4.04 -10.39 -25.89
CA LYS A 299 5.12 -9.45 -26.22
C LYS A 299 4.85 -8.02 -25.72
N SER A 300 3.64 -7.49 -25.91
CA SER A 300 3.29 -6.14 -25.46
C SER A 300 3.35 -5.94 -23.94
N VAL A 301 3.13 -6.98 -23.13
CA VAL A 301 3.33 -6.91 -21.67
C VAL A 301 4.82 -6.83 -21.35
N VAL A 302 5.66 -7.61 -22.04
CA VAL A 302 7.11 -7.55 -21.91
C VAL A 302 7.64 -6.19 -22.35
N ASP A 303 7.19 -5.66 -23.49
CA ASP A 303 7.55 -4.33 -24.01
C ASP A 303 7.15 -3.21 -23.04
N ASN A 304 6.02 -3.35 -22.34
CA ASN A 304 5.60 -2.43 -21.29
C ASN A 304 6.49 -2.56 -20.04
N ALA A 305 6.74 -3.79 -19.57
CA ALA A 305 7.59 -4.06 -18.41
C ALA A 305 9.03 -3.56 -18.61
N MET A 306 9.58 -3.69 -19.81
CA MET A 306 10.89 -3.15 -20.21
C MET A 306 10.96 -1.63 -20.04
N ARG A 307 9.90 -0.92 -20.46
CA ARG A 307 9.82 0.55 -20.40
C ARG A 307 9.53 1.03 -18.98
N ASP A 308 8.80 0.26 -18.19
CA ASP A 308 8.56 0.54 -16.77
C ASP A 308 9.82 0.36 -15.91
N LEU A 309 10.59 -0.72 -16.12
CA LEU A 309 11.89 -0.90 -15.48
C LEU A 309 12.90 0.18 -15.89
N ALA A 310 12.88 0.64 -17.15
CA ALA A 310 13.72 1.74 -17.62
C ALA A 310 13.34 3.09 -17.00
N TYR A 311 12.04 3.34 -16.74
CA TYR A 311 11.57 4.51 -16.00
C TYR A 311 12.09 4.49 -14.55
N HIS A 312 11.92 3.38 -13.83
CA HIS A 312 12.37 3.27 -12.44
C HIS A 312 13.92 3.35 -12.31
N ASP A 313 14.66 2.76 -13.24
CA ASP A 313 16.14 2.85 -13.28
C ASP A 313 16.62 4.29 -13.57
N GLU A 314 15.97 5.01 -14.48
CA GLU A 314 16.24 6.44 -14.71
C GLU A 314 15.93 7.29 -13.47
N MET A 315 14.77 7.05 -12.84
CA MET A 315 14.35 7.76 -11.62
C MET A 315 15.35 7.60 -10.48
N LEU A 316 15.77 6.37 -10.20
CA LEU A 316 16.79 6.09 -9.16
C LEU A 316 18.16 6.63 -9.56
N SER A 317 18.56 6.50 -10.82
CA SER A 317 19.85 7.00 -11.32
C SER A 317 19.93 8.53 -11.41
N LEU A 318 18.81 9.25 -11.34
CA LEU A 318 18.77 10.72 -11.22
C LEU A 318 18.89 11.22 -9.78
N LEU A 319 18.75 10.34 -8.77
CA LEU A 319 19.02 10.70 -7.36
C LEU A 319 20.52 10.96 -7.10
N LYS A 320 21.42 10.41 -7.93
CA LYS A 320 22.90 10.55 -7.78
C LYS A 320 23.40 10.20 -6.35
N LEU A 321 22.89 9.10 -5.80
CA LEU A 321 23.22 8.65 -4.45
C LEU A 321 24.71 8.26 -4.32
N PRO A 322 25.29 8.33 -3.11
CA PRO A 322 26.61 7.78 -2.82
C PRO A 322 26.72 6.29 -3.18
N PRO A 323 27.90 5.76 -3.59
CA PRO A 323 27.98 4.47 -4.28
C PRO A 323 27.40 3.24 -3.57
N GLN A 324 27.34 3.19 -2.24
CA GLN A 324 26.64 2.11 -1.53
C GLN A 324 25.13 2.34 -1.47
N GLN A 325 24.67 3.58 -1.23
CA GLN A 325 23.24 3.91 -1.25
C GLN A 325 22.62 3.74 -2.65
N ASP A 326 23.40 3.97 -3.72
CA ASP A 326 22.96 3.70 -5.09
C ASP A 326 22.82 2.19 -5.39
N ARG A 327 23.73 1.35 -4.87
CA ARG A 327 23.59 -0.11 -4.90
C ARG A 327 22.42 -0.60 -4.06
N ASP A 328 22.22 -0.02 -2.89
CA ASP A 328 21.10 -0.34 -1.99
C ASP A 328 19.74 0.07 -2.59
N ALA A 329 19.73 1.00 -3.56
CA ALA A 329 18.56 1.47 -4.30
C ALA A 329 18.13 0.49 -5.40
N VAL A 330 17.49 -0.59 -4.93
CA VAL A 330 16.97 -1.69 -5.73
C VAL A 330 15.51 -1.50 -6.19
N MET A 331 15.17 -2.21 -7.26
CA MET A 331 13.82 -2.33 -7.82
C MET A 331 13.32 -3.76 -7.56
N ILE A 332 12.29 -3.89 -6.73
CA ILE A 332 11.75 -5.19 -6.32
C ILE A 332 10.67 -5.65 -7.30
N LEU A 333 10.70 -6.93 -7.69
CA LEU A 333 9.75 -7.52 -8.63
C LEU A 333 9.33 -8.93 -8.19
N HIS A 334 8.04 -9.26 -8.31
CA HIS A 334 7.60 -10.66 -8.29
C HIS A 334 7.83 -11.31 -9.67
N MET A 335 7.84 -12.65 -9.73
CA MET A 335 7.95 -13.37 -11.01
C MET A 335 6.71 -13.17 -11.90
N GLY A 336 5.54 -12.93 -11.30
CA GLY A 336 4.28 -12.66 -11.99
C GLY A 336 3.44 -13.91 -12.22
N GLY A 337 2.54 -13.89 -13.21
CA GLY A 337 1.66 -15.03 -13.48
C GLY A 337 2.41 -16.30 -13.90
N MET A 338 1.86 -17.48 -13.57
CA MET A 338 2.46 -18.77 -13.97
C MET A 338 2.40 -19.03 -15.49
N PHE A 339 1.48 -18.37 -16.21
CA PHE A 339 1.35 -18.38 -17.68
C PHE A 339 1.52 -19.76 -18.37
N GLY A 340 0.85 -20.78 -17.87
CA GLY A 340 1.10 -22.18 -18.27
C GLY A 340 1.75 -22.90 -17.09
N SER A 341 3.01 -23.30 -17.22
CA SER A 341 3.78 -23.94 -16.15
C SER A 341 4.88 -23.04 -15.56
N LYS A 342 5.32 -23.33 -14.32
CA LYS A 342 6.46 -22.62 -13.70
C LYS A 342 7.73 -22.69 -14.57
N PRO A 343 8.18 -23.84 -15.11
CA PRO A 343 9.39 -23.90 -15.95
C PRO A 343 9.35 -22.97 -17.15
N GLU A 344 8.28 -22.99 -17.95
CA GLU A 344 8.16 -22.11 -19.12
C GLU A 344 8.22 -20.62 -18.76
N THR A 345 7.66 -20.22 -17.62
CA THR A 345 7.71 -18.82 -17.17
C THR A 345 9.11 -18.44 -16.70
N LEU A 346 9.84 -19.34 -16.05
CA LEU A 346 11.26 -19.14 -15.73
C LEU A 346 12.10 -19.00 -17.02
N ASP A 347 11.82 -19.78 -18.07
CA ASP A 347 12.54 -19.68 -19.34
C ASP A 347 12.23 -18.38 -20.10
N ARG A 348 10.95 -17.98 -20.18
CA ARG A 348 10.56 -16.66 -20.69
C ARG A 348 11.18 -15.52 -19.87
N PHE A 349 11.30 -15.68 -18.55
CA PHE A 349 11.99 -14.73 -17.69
C PHE A 349 13.49 -14.68 -17.99
N ARG A 350 14.19 -15.82 -18.17
CA ARG A 350 15.61 -15.87 -18.58
C ARG A 350 15.83 -15.12 -19.89
N GLU A 351 15.05 -15.43 -20.92
CA GLU A 351 15.13 -14.76 -22.22
C GLU A 351 14.93 -13.25 -22.12
N ASN A 352 13.97 -12.80 -21.33
CA ASN A 352 13.65 -11.38 -21.23
C ASN A 352 14.61 -10.63 -20.30
N TYR A 353 15.01 -11.23 -19.18
CA TYR A 353 16.07 -10.71 -18.31
C TYR A 353 17.38 -10.54 -19.08
N ALA A 354 17.75 -11.46 -19.97
CA ALA A 354 18.93 -11.33 -20.83
C ALA A 354 18.93 -10.03 -21.65
N LYS A 355 17.75 -9.54 -22.08
CA LYS A 355 17.56 -8.31 -22.88
C LYS A 355 17.65 -7.01 -22.07
N LEU A 356 17.60 -7.05 -20.73
CA LEU A 356 17.65 -5.86 -19.86
C LEU A 356 19.03 -5.16 -19.87
N SER A 357 19.03 -3.85 -19.61
CA SER A 357 20.26 -3.06 -19.48
C SER A 357 21.10 -3.49 -18.26
N PRO A 358 22.42 -3.27 -18.26
CA PRO A 358 23.25 -3.53 -17.08
C PRO A 358 22.81 -2.75 -15.82
N SER A 359 22.30 -1.52 -15.98
CA SER A 359 21.84 -0.70 -14.85
C SER A 359 20.57 -1.29 -14.22
N ILE A 360 19.57 -1.67 -15.04
CA ILE A 360 18.39 -2.40 -14.58
C ILE A 360 18.81 -3.71 -13.89
N LYS A 361 19.70 -4.51 -14.51
CA LYS A 361 20.20 -5.77 -13.92
C LYS A 361 20.93 -5.56 -12.59
N ASN A 362 21.63 -4.44 -12.41
CA ASN A 362 22.30 -4.13 -11.14
C ASN A 362 21.31 -3.82 -10.02
N ARG A 363 20.19 -3.16 -10.32
CA ARG A 363 19.15 -2.79 -9.34
C ARG A 363 18.05 -3.83 -9.14
N LEU A 364 17.78 -4.71 -10.11
CA LEU A 364 16.67 -5.67 -10.03
C LEU A 364 16.91 -6.71 -8.94
N VAL A 365 15.88 -6.96 -8.13
CA VAL A 365 15.80 -8.02 -7.12
C VAL A 365 14.44 -8.73 -7.23
N LEU A 366 14.41 -10.04 -6.94
CA LEU A 366 13.18 -10.85 -7.02
C LEU A 366 12.62 -11.15 -5.63
N GLU A 367 11.29 -11.25 -5.52
CA GLU A 367 10.57 -11.49 -4.27
C GLU A 367 9.55 -12.64 -4.40
N ASN A 368 9.46 -13.50 -3.38
CA ASN A 368 8.43 -14.53 -3.29
C ASN A 368 7.03 -13.92 -3.06
N ASP A 369 5.98 -14.58 -3.57
CA ASP A 369 4.60 -14.07 -3.51
C ASP A 369 3.62 -15.06 -2.85
N ASP A 370 2.41 -14.57 -2.57
CA ASP A 370 1.33 -15.27 -1.86
C ASP A 370 0.42 -16.11 -2.79
N MET A 371 0.76 -16.20 -4.08
CA MET A 371 -0.10 -16.79 -5.11
C MET A 371 0.50 -18.01 -5.80
N THR A 372 1.79 -17.99 -6.13
CA THR A 372 2.41 -18.98 -7.04
C THR A 372 3.86 -19.30 -6.69
N TRP A 373 4.68 -18.30 -6.33
CA TRP A 373 6.14 -18.43 -6.34
C TRP A 373 6.72 -18.40 -4.92
N HIS A 374 6.97 -19.58 -4.35
CA HIS A 374 7.63 -19.73 -3.05
C HIS A 374 9.15 -19.62 -3.16
N VAL A 375 9.81 -19.48 -2.01
CA VAL A 375 11.28 -19.32 -1.89
C VAL A 375 12.06 -20.37 -2.69
N HIS A 376 11.63 -21.64 -2.65
CA HIS A 376 12.28 -22.73 -3.38
C HIS A 376 12.11 -22.70 -4.91
N ASP A 377 11.17 -21.92 -5.47
CA ASP A 377 11.10 -21.72 -6.93
C ASP A 377 12.11 -20.66 -7.40
N LEU A 378 12.19 -19.56 -6.64
CA LEU A 378 12.89 -18.36 -7.07
C LEU A 378 14.37 -18.34 -6.68
N LEU A 379 14.74 -18.96 -5.54
CA LEU A 379 16.14 -18.97 -5.11
C LEU A 379 17.11 -19.58 -6.15
N PRO A 380 16.78 -20.69 -6.86
CA PRO A 380 17.63 -21.22 -7.92
C PRO A 380 17.87 -20.24 -9.08
N ILE A 381 16.82 -19.59 -9.61
CA ILE A 381 16.97 -18.61 -10.70
C ILE A 381 17.63 -17.30 -10.22
N CYS A 382 17.47 -16.93 -8.94
CA CYS A 382 18.21 -15.84 -8.30
C CYS A 382 19.72 -16.15 -8.18
N GLN A 383 20.06 -17.40 -7.85
CA GLN A 383 21.44 -17.88 -7.82
C GLN A 383 22.05 -17.89 -9.22
N GLU A 384 21.35 -18.45 -10.20
CA GLU A 384 21.72 -18.56 -11.63
C GLU A 384 21.95 -17.19 -12.30
N LEU A 385 20.94 -16.33 -12.35
CA LEU A 385 20.96 -15.06 -13.09
C LEU A 385 21.68 -13.92 -12.35
N ASN A 386 22.27 -14.24 -11.20
CA ASN A 386 22.79 -13.32 -10.20
C ASN A 386 21.79 -12.18 -9.92
N ILE A 387 20.67 -12.52 -9.29
CA ILE A 387 19.63 -11.59 -8.83
C ILE A 387 19.51 -11.75 -7.31
N PRO A 388 19.60 -10.68 -6.51
CA PRO A 388 19.35 -10.76 -5.08
C PRO A 388 17.88 -11.14 -4.79
N MET A 389 17.67 -12.00 -3.80
CA MET A 389 16.33 -12.44 -3.40
C MET A 389 15.84 -11.71 -2.14
N VAL A 390 14.75 -10.96 -2.26
CA VAL A 390 13.97 -10.47 -1.13
C VAL A 390 13.16 -11.64 -0.58
N LEU A 391 13.32 -11.91 0.72
CA LEU A 391 12.38 -12.73 1.46
C LEU A 391 11.26 -11.83 1.99
N ASP A 392 10.02 -12.15 1.63
CA ASP A 392 8.83 -11.65 2.32
C ASP A 392 8.24 -12.75 3.21
N PHE A 393 8.11 -12.48 4.51
CA PHE A 393 7.59 -13.44 5.49
C PHE A 393 6.07 -13.62 5.46
N HIS A 394 5.30 -12.62 5.03
CA HIS A 394 3.85 -12.68 4.96
C HIS A 394 3.42 -13.60 3.81
N HIS A 395 3.96 -13.36 2.61
CA HIS A 395 3.87 -14.22 1.44
C HIS A 395 4.37 -15.63 1.75
N HIS A 396 5.52 -15.77 2.43
CA HIS A 396 6.07 -17.08 2.82
C HIS A 396 5.13 -17.89 3.71
N ASN A 397 4.47 -17.25 4.68
CA ASN A 397 3.49 -17.88 5.56
C ASN A 397 2.12 -18.15 4.88
N ILE A 398 2.01 -17.93 3.57
CA ILE A 398 0.86 -18.29 2.73
C ILE A 398 1.28 -19.31 1.66
N ILE A 399 2.44 -19.11 1.02
CA ILE A 399 2.99 -19.98 -0.03
C ILE A 399 4.45 -20.33 0.25
N PHE A 400 4.63 -21.60 0.62
CA PHE A 400 5.89 -22.26 0.92
C PHE A 400 5.89 -23.67 0.31
N ASP A 401 7.04 -24.34 0.38
CA ASP A 401 7.22 -25.71 -0.11
C ASP A 401 7.04 -26.68 1.06
N ALA A 402 5.82 -27.22 1.20
CA ALA A 402 5.43 -28.02 2.36
C ALA A 402 6.14 -29.39 2.47
N GLU A 403 6.85 -29.83 1.42
CA GLU A 403 7.69 -31.04 1.46
C GLU A 403 9.07 -30.76 2.06
N LYS A 404 9.51 -29.49 2.05
CA LYS A 404 10.85 -29.07 2.50
C LYS A 404 10.86 -28.36 3.84
N ILE A 405 9.81 -27.58 4.14
CA ILE A 405 9.71 -26.74 5.34
C ILE A 405 8.26 -26.65 5.82
N ARG A 406 8.06 -26.40 7.12
CA ARG A 406 6.72 -26.12 7.69
C ARG A 406 6.38 -24.64 7.55
N GLU A 407 5.09 -24.32 7.65
CA GLU A 407 4.62 -22.94 7.78
C GLU A 407 5.21 -22.30 9.06
N GLY A 408 5.58 -21.02 8.99
CA GLY A 408 6.07 -20.24 10.13
C GLY A 408 7.49 -19.73 9.95
N THR A 409 7.93 -18.89 10.90
CA THR A 409 9.19 -18.17 10.79
C THR A 409 10.45 -18.97 11.16
N LYS A 410 10.33 -20.24 11.58
CA LYS A 410 11.47 -21.03 12.07
C LYS A 410 12.28 -21.69 10.95
N ASP A 411 11.65 -22.54 10.16
CA ASP A 411 12.36 -23.43 9.22
C ASP A 411 13.02 -22.65 8.06
N ILE A 412 12.46 -21.48 7.72
CA ILE A 412 13.01 -20.57 6.69
C ILE A 412 14.38 -19.98 7.05
N ILE A 413 14.79 -20.02 8.33
CA ILE A 413 16.11 -19.52 8.78
C ILE A 413 17.25 -20.31 8.11
N ASP A 414 17.05 -21.61 7.84
CA ASP A 414 18.08 -22.47 7.24
C ASP A 414 18.44 -22.07 5.81
N LEU A 415 17.56 -21.33 5.10
CA LEU A 415 17.84 -20.78 3.78
C LEU A 415 18.55 -19.41 3.82
N TYR A 416 18.66 -18.76 4.98
CA TYR A 416 19.26 -17.42 5.09
C TYR A 416 20.69 -17.32 4.55
N PRO A 417 21.60 -18.31 4.72
CA PRO A 417 22.94 -18.23 4.12
C PRO A 417 22.90 -18.13 2.59
N ALA A 418 22.09 -18.97 1.94
CA ALA A 418 21.93 -19.00 0.49
C ALA A 418 21.22 -17.74 -0.05
N ILE A 419 20.19 -17.25 0.66
CA ILE A 419 19.53 -15.98 0.33
C ILE A 419 20.53 -14.82 0.47
N ARG A 420 21.27 -14.74 1.59
CA ARG A 420 22.27 -13.69 1.86
C ARG A 420 23.38 -13.66 0.81
N GLU A 421 23.83 -14.81 0.31
CA GLU A 421 24.81 -14.89 -0.77
C GLU A 421 24.36 -14.11 -2.01
N THR A 422 23.08 -14.18 -2.39
CA THR A 422 22.56 -13.46 -3.57
C THR A 422 22.72 -11.93 -3.46
N TRP A 423 22.72 -11.38 -2.25
CA TRP A 423 22.99 -9.96 -1.98
C TRP A 423 24.49 -9.65 -1.93
N VAL A 424 25.26 -10.50 -1.25
CA VAL A 424 26.72 -10.35 -1.09
C VAL A 424 27.43 -10.36 -2.45
N ARG A 425 27.02 -11.23 -3.39
CA ARG A 425 27.57 -11.29 -4.76
C ARG A 425 27.38 -10.00 -5.58
N LYS A 426 26.51 -9.07 -5.17
CA LYS A 426 26.37 -7.73 -5.77
C LYS A 426 26.92 -6.58 -4.91
N GLY A 427 27.36 -6.84 -3.68
CA GLY A 427 27.74 -5.78 -2.74
C GLY A 427 26.58 -4.84 -2.37
N ILE A 428 25.36 -5.37 -2.34
CA ILE A 428 24.12 -4.66 -1.97
C ILE A 428 23.78 -5.04 -0.53
N THR A 429 23.38 -4.07 0.30
CA THR A 429 22.89 -4.38 1.66
C THR A 429 21.62 -5.24 1.57
N GLN A 430 21.57 -6.37 2.28
CA GLN A 430 20.38 -7.23 2.27
C GLN A 430 19.16 -6.49 2.82
N LYS A 431 17.98 -6.78 2.25
CA LYS A 431 16.69 -6.38 2.82
C LYS A 431 15.73 -7.56 2.89
N MET A 432 14.74 -7.44 3.77
CA MET A 432 13.58 -8.32 3.84
C MET A 432 12.30 -7.47 3.83
N HIS A 433 11.19 -8.08 3.45
CA HIS A 433 9.85 -7.53 3.67
C HIS A 433 9.18 -8.24 4.84
N TYR A 434 8.35 -7.53 5.58
CA TYR A 434 7.63 -8.09 6.71
C TYR A 434 6.24 -7.51 6.86
N SER A 435 5.28 -8.41 7.07
CA SER A 435 3.96 -8.11 7.58
C SER A 435 3.43 -9.34 8.31
N GLU A 436 2.20 -9.22 8.78
CA GLU A 436 1.42 -10.30 9.37
C GLU A 436 0.09 -10.42 8.64
N GLN A 437 -0.58 -11.55 8.84
CA GLN A 437 -1.93 -11.79 8.36
C GLN A 437 -2.92 -11.10 9.32
N THR A 438 -4.04 -10.55 8.83
CA THR A 438 -5.02 -9.92 9.75
C THR A 438 -5.53 -10.95 10.79
N PRO A 439 -5.70 -10.60 12.08
CA PRO A 439 -6.06 -11.56 13.13
C PRO A 439 -7.28 -12.49 12.91
N PRO A 440 -8.37 -12.10 12.20
CA PRO A 440 -9.49 -13.00 11.92
C PRO A 440 -9.29 -13.87 10.66
N ALA A 441 -8.15 -13.80 9.97
CA ALA A 441 -7.92 -14.54 8.74
C ALA A 441 -7.69 -16.03 9.00
N ILE A 442 -8.56 -16.87 8.45
CA ILE A 442 -8.51 -18.32 8.57
C ILE A 442 -8.11 -18.95 7.23
N THR A 443 -8.82 -18.59 6.16
CA THR A 443 -8.66 -19.24 4.85
C THR A 443 -7.54 -18.63 4.00
N ARG A 444 -7.02 -19.38 3.02
CA ARG A 444 -5.88 -18.92 2.19
C ARG A 444 -6.12 -17.53 1.63
N THR A 445 -7.32 -17.28 1.08
CA THR A 445 -7.71 -15.99 0.50
C THR A 445 -7.72 -14.86 1.53
N GLN A 446 -8.29 -15.10 2.71
CA GLN A 446 -8.32 -14.12 3.81
C GLN A 446 -6.92 -13.78 4.33
N ARG A 447 -6.02 -14.77 4.37
CA ARG A 447 -4.65 -14.63 4.90
C ARG A 447 -3.77 -13.70 4.06
N ARG A 448 -4.07 -13.51 2.78
CA ARG A 448 -3.39 -12.55 1.87
C ARG A 448 -3.47 -11.11 2.38
N LYS A 449 -4.52 -10.77 3.13
CA LYS A 449 -4.73 -9.43 3.66
C LYS A 449 -3.69 -9.08 4.74
N HIS A 450 -2.85 -8.11 4.40
CA HIS A 450 -1.82 -7.55 5.27
C HIS A 450 -2.43 -6.91 6.54
N ASN A 451 -1.82 -7.19 7.70
CA ASN A 451 -2.18 -6.59 8.99
C ASN A 451 -1.95 -5.07 8.94
N PRO A 452 -2.93 -4.22 9.35
CA PRO A 452 -2.74 -2.79 9.49
C PRO A 452 -1.52 -2.40 10.33
N ARG A 453 -1.19 -3.19 11.37
CA ARG A 453 0.01 -3.03 12.21
C ARG A 453 0.50 -4.40 12.73
N PRO A 454 1.61 -4.95 12.18
CA PRO A 454 2.25 -6.13 12.72
C PRO A 454 2.60 -5.98 14.21
N ALA A 455 2.46 -7.05 14.98
CA ALA A 455 2.69 -7.09 16.42
C ALA A 455 4.11 -7.52 16.82
N THR A 456 4.85 -8.23 15.95
CA THR A 456 6.21 -8.71 16.26
C THR A 456 7.25 -8.36 15.19
N LEU A 457 8.49 -8.85 15.37
CA LEU A 457 9.57 -8.76 14.40
C LEU A 457 9.93 -10.17 13.89
N PRO A 458 10.35 -10.32 12.62
CA PRO A 458 10.83 -11.59 12.10
C PRO A 458 12.22 -11.93 12.66
N PRO A 459 12.63 -13.21 12.68
CA PRO A 459 13.89 -13.68 13.26
C PRO A 459 15.12 -13.40 12.37
N CYS A 460 15.22 -12.20 11.82
CA CYS A 460 16.28 -11.75 10.92
C CYS A 460 17.53 -11.27 11.68
N ALA A 461 18.56 -10.79 10.96
CA ALA A 461 19.73 -10.19 11.61
C ALA A 461 19.38 -8.86 12.30
N ASP A 462 20.06 -8.53 13.40
CA ASP A 462 19.76 -7.28 14.15
C ASP A 462 20.19 -6.00 13.40
N ASP A 463 20.96 -6.12 12.32
CA ASP A 463 21.37 -5.07 11.38
C ASP A 463 20.54 -5.02 10.08
N MET A 464 19.46 -5.81 9.95
CA MET A 464 18.67 -5.96 8.73
C MET A 464 17.93 -4.68 8.28
N ASP A 465 17.84 -4.46 6.97
CA ASP A 465 16.91 -3.47 6.40
C ASP A 465 15.52 -4.10 6.20
N LEU A 466 14.55 -3.68 7.00
CA LEU A 466 13.22 -4.28 7.05
C LEU A 466 12.15 -3.30 6.55
N MET A 467 11.47 -3.66 5.47
CA MET A 467 10.31 -2.94 4.95
C MET A 467 9.04 -3.50 5.61
N ILE A 468 8.27 -2.63 6.26
CA ILE A 468 7.00 -3.01 6.89
C ILE A 468 5.86 -2.80 5.88
N GLU A 469 5.35 -3.90 5.35
CA GLU A 469 4.28 -3.96 4.35
C GLU A 469 2.90 -3.92 5.03
N ALA A 470 2.52 -2.75 5.56
CA ALA A 470 1.31 -2.58 6.37
C ALA A 470 0.31 -1.56 5.77
N LYS A 471 -0.95 -1.56 6.24
CA LYS A 471 -1.96 -0.57 5.80
C LYS A 471 -1.73 0.81 6.44
N ASP A 472 -1.42 0.89 7.73
CA ASP A 472 -1.23 2.16 8.47
C ASP A 472 0.18 2.79 8.29
N LYS A 473 0.99 2.26 7.36
CA LYS A 473 2.31 2.78 6.94
C LYS A 473 3.24 3.11 8.11
N GLU A 474 3.54 4.39 8.34
CA GLU A 474 4.45 4.83 9.40
C GLU A 474 3.96 4.48 10.81
N GLN A 475 2.65 4.37 11.03
CA GLN A 475 2.11 3.97 12.33
C GLN A 475 2.41 2.51 12.67
N ALA A 476 2.50 1.63 11.68
CA ALA A 476 2.92 0.24 11.87
C ALA A 476 4.39 0.15 12.30
N VAL A 477 5.25 1.00 11.70
CA VAL A 477 6.65 1.15 12.14
C VAL A 477 6.69 1.70 13.57
N PHE A 478 5.87 2.70 13.91
CA PHE A 478 5.78 3.24 15.26
C PHE A 478 5.27 2.25 16.30
N GLU A 479 4.32 1.38 15.96
CA GLU A 479 3.82 0.31 16.84
C GLU A 479 4.97 -0.62 17.26
N LEU A 480 5.76 -1.09 16.30
CA LEU A 480 6.95 -1.92 16.52
C LEU A 480 8.03 -1.16 17.32
N MET A 481 8.29 0.09 16.96
CA MET A 481 9.26 0.94 17.69
C MET A 481 8.88 1.12 19.15
N ARG A 482 7.61 1.41 19.47
CA ARG A 482 7.12 1.58 20.85
C ARG A 482 7.10 0.26 21.61
N THR A 483 6.64 -0.82 20.99
CA THR A 483 6.52 -2.15 21.61
C THR A 483 7.89 -2.70 22.02
N PHE A 484 8.87 -2.65 21.13
CA PHE A 484 10.21 -3.20 21.37
C PHE A 484 11.25 -2.16 21.81
N LYS A 485 10.85 -0.90 22.00
CA LYS A 485 11.71 0.25 22.39
C LYS A 485 12.90 0.45 21.45
N LEU A 486 12.63 0.37 20.15
CA LEU A 486 13.63 0.47 19.08
C LEU A 486 14.14 1.93 18.95
N PRO A 487 15.37 2.17 18.44
CA PRO A 487 15.98 3.50 18.43
C PRO A 487 15.07 4.60 17.85
N GLY A 488 14.77 5.63 18.65
CA GLY A 488 13.88 6.74 18.29
C GLY A 488 12.44 6.61 18.79
N PHE A 489 12.05 5.52 19.46
CA PHE A 489 10.71 5.34 20.02
C PHE A 489 10.28 6.47 20.99
N ASP A 490 11.25 7.08 21.65
CA ASP A 490 11.14 8.18 22.61
C ASP A 490 10.73 9.53 21.96
N SER A 491 10.91 9.67 20.64
CA SER A 491 10.47 10.85 19.89
C SER A 491 8.97 10.84 19.55
N ILE A 492 8.31 9.69 19.68
CA ILE A 492 6.95 9.44 19.20
C ILE A 492 5.95 9.57 20.36
N ASN A 493 5.11 10.60 20.32
CA ASN A 493 4.09 10.83 21.35
C ASN A 493 2.67 10.67 20.80
N ASP A 494 1.75 10.32 21.71
CA ASP A 494 0.34 10.15 21.42
C ASP A 494 -0.33 11.49 21.03
N MET A 495 -1.10 11.43 19.94
CA MET A 495 -1.98 12.51 19.50
C MET A 495 -3.10 12.79 20.51
N ILE A 496 -3.47 14.06 20.61
CA ILE A 496 -4.71 14.46 21.28
C ILE A 496 -5.85 14.31 20.25
N PRO A 497 -6.94 13.56 20.55
CA PRO A 497 -7.99 13.27 19.57
C PRO A 497 -8.56 14.51 18.88
N HIS A 498 -8.47 14.55 17.55
CA HIS A 498 -8.97 15.63 16.68
C HIS A 498 -8.29 17.01 16.90
N VAL A 499 -7.09 17.03 17.48
CA VAL A 499 -6.30 18.25 17.74
C VAL A 499 -4.95 18.13 17.04
N ARG A 500 -4.81 18.83 15.91
CA ARG A 500 -3.52 19.15 15.31
C ARG A 500 -3.19 20.62 15.60
N LYS A 501 -2.01 20.85 16.17
CA LYS A 501 -1.43 22.18 16.44
C LYS A 501 -0.24 22.50 15.51
N ASP A 502 0.12 21.56 14.65
CA ASP A 502 1.30 21.57 13.79
C ASP A 502 0.93 21.86 12.33
N ASP A 503 -0.24 22.45 12.07
CA ASP A 503 -0.88 22.45 10.76
C ASP A 503 -1.59 23.78 10.48
N ASN A 504 -1.26 24.41 9.36
CA ASN A 504 -1.77 25.74 8.95
C ASN A 504 -3.18 25.65 8.33
N LYS A 505 -4.13 24.98 9.01
CA LYS A 505 -5.54 24.95 8.58
C LYS A 505 -6.35 26.06 9.26
N PRO A 506 -7.14 26.86 8.50
CA PRO A 506 -8.01 27.87 9.10
C PRO A 506 -9.08 27.22 9.99
N ILE A 507 -9.12 27.59 11.27
CA ILE A 507 -10.10 27.07 12.25
C ILE A 507 -11.45 27.77 12.04
N VAL A 508 -12.26 27.24 11.11
CA VAL A 508 -13.61 27.76 10.83
C VAL A 508 -14.56 27.48 12.01
N ARG A 509 -14.66 28.45 12.93
CA ARG A 509 -15.63 28.46 14.04
C ARG A 509 -16.78 29.41 13.76
N ALA A 510 -17.90 28.88 13.29
CA ALA A 510 -19.14 29.64 13.17
C ALA A 510 -19.70 30.03 14.56
N LYS A 511 -19.91 31.34 14.79
CA LYS A 511 -20.44 31.91 16.05
C LYS A 511 -21.78 31.24 16.46
N PRO A 512 -22.04 31.03 17.77
CA PRO A 512 -23.33 30.52 18.24
C PRO A 512 -24.44 31.53 17.95
N LYS A 513 -25.60 31.04 17.49
CA LYS A 513 -26.73 31.90 17.10
C LYS A 513 -27.30 32.65 18.32
N THR A 514 -27.16 33.96 18.35
CA THR A 514 -27.83 34.81 19.34
C THR A 514 -29.36 34.77 19.11
N PRO A 515 -30.18 34.74 20.19
CA PRO A 515 -31.62 34.69 20.05
C PRO A 515 -32.16 36.06 19.59
N LYS A 516 -32.77 36.11 18.39
CA LYS A 516 -33.42 37.33 17.88
C LYS A 516 -34.51 37.79 18.86
N ARG A 517 -34.32 38.94 19.52
CA ARG A 517 -35.38 39.65 20.24
C ARG A 517 -36.50 39.98 19.25
N LYS A 518 -37.76 39.65 19.59
CA LYS A 518 -38.92 40.07 18.80
C LYS A 518 -39.04 41.60 18.87
N LYS A 519 -38.85 42.31 17.75
CA LYS A 519 -39.41 43.67 17.58
C LYS A 519 -40.86 43.56 17.11
N ALA A 520 -41.70 44.48 17.58
CA ALA A 520 -43.09 44.60 17.14
C ALA A 520 -43.18 45.18 15.71
N LYS A 521 -44.33 45.01 15.07
CA LYS A 521 -44.58 45.41 13.68
C LYS A 521 -45.34 46.74 13.65
N VAL A 522 -44.72 47.77 13.08
CA VAL A 522 -45.34 49.03 12.65
C VAL A 522 -44.93 49.23 11.19
N LYS A 523 -45.81 49.82 10.37
CA LYS A 523 -45.51 50.20 8.98
C LYS A 523 -44.98 51.64 8.93
N ASP A 524 -44.17 51.98 7.93
CA ASP A 524 -44.61 52.83 6.80
C ASP A 524 -43.47 52.83 5.75
N GLU A 525 -43.45 53.80 4.83
CA GLU A 525 -43.11 53.57 3.41
C GLU A 525 -41.72 54.09 2.96
N ASP A 526 -41.28 53.55 1.81
CA ASP A 526 -40.29 54.03 0.82
C ASP A 526 -39.03 54.84 1.24
N VAL A 527 -37.88 54.14 1.24
CA VAL A 527 -36.62 54.60 0.60
C VAL A 527 -35.95 53.37 -0.03
N ASP A 528 -35.39 53.52 -1.24
CA ASP A 528 -34.70 52.46 -1.98
C ASP A 528 -33.19 52.77 -2.07
N GLU A 529 -32.36 52.03 -1.33
CA GLU A 529 -30.89 52.09 -1.36
C GLU A 529 -30.30 50.70 -0.99
N PRO A 530 -29.01 50.42 -1.28
CA PRO A 530 -28.56 49.08 -1.67
C PRO A 530 -28.55 48.05 -0.54
N THR A 531 -28.75 46.78 -0.93
CA THR A 531 -28.57 45.62 -0.06
C THR A 531 -27.12 45.48 0.40
N GLU A 532 -26.84 45.84 1.66
CA GLU A 532 -25.62 45.43 2.35
C GLU A 532 -25.49 43.90 2.30
N ASP A 533 -24.43 43.39 1.68
CA ASP A 533 -24.15 41.96 1.68
C ASP A 533 -23.79 41.52 3.11
N ALA A 534 -24.50 40.51 3.61
CA ALA A 534 -24.47 40.11 5.02
C ALA A 534 -23.22 39.29 5.34
N THR A 535 -22.06 39.94 5.25
CA THR A 535 -20.74 39.38 5.55
C THR A 535 -20.75 38.69 6.91
N GLN A 536 -20.62 37.37 6.89
CA GLN A 536 -20.51 36.58 8.11
C GLN A 536 -19.11 36.79 8.66
N GLU A 537 -18.96 37.69 9.64
CA GLU A 537 -17.72 37.89 10.38
C GLU A 537 -17.26 36.59 11.06
N VAL A 538 -16.45 35.82 10.33
CA VAL A 538 -15.65 34.73 10.88
C VAL A 538 -14.64 35.38 11.81
N GLU A 539 -14.74 35.05 13.09
CA GLU A 539 -13.76 35.47 14.09
C GLU A 539 -12.54 34.55 13.98
N GLU A 540 -11.75 34.79 12.93
CA GLU A 540 -10.47 34.14 12.75
C GLU A 540 -9.57 34.55 13.92
N ARG A 541 -9.30 33.59 14.81
CA ARG A 541 -8.19 33.75 15.74
C ARG A 541 -6.91 33.64 14.93
N GLU A 542 -6.13 34.70 14.93
CA GLU A 542 -4.75 34.71 14.47
C GLU A 542 -4.00 33.54 15.14
N GLN A 543 -3.75 32.49 14.36
CA GLN A 543 -2.79 31.47 14.72
C GLN A 543 -1.43 31.95 14.22
N GLU A 544 -0.41 31.85 15.06
CA GLU A 544 0.97 32.06 14.63
C GLU A 544 1.27 31.13 13.45
N VAL A 545 1.58 31.72 12.29
CA VAL A 545 1.76 30.96 11.05
C VAL A 545 3.01 30.09 11.18
N ILE A 546 2.80 28.77 11.18
CA ILE A 546 3.88 27.81 11.35
C ILE A 546 4.71 27.79 10.07
N ALA A 547 6.04 27.86 10.18
CA ALA A 547 6.91 27.82 9.02
C ALA A 547 6.77 26.48 8.25
N ASP A 548 6.83 26.51 6.93
CA ASP A 548 6.53 25.34 6.06
C ASP A 548 7.37 24.10 6.36
N LYS A 549 8.58 24.29 6.92
CA LYS A 549 9.48 23.22 7.36
C LYS A 549 9.00 22.48 8.62
N ASP A 550 8.20 23.15 9.46
CA ASP A 550 7.70 22.68 10.76
C ASP A 550 6.21 22.24 10.69
N VAL A 551 5.45 22.75 9.72
CA VAL A 551 4.11 22.26 9.38
C VAL A 551 4.15 20.77 9.09
N GLY A 552 3.30 19.96 9.72
CA GLY A 552 3.26 18.51 9.53
C GLY A 552 4.24 17.71 10.39
N MET A 553 5.08 18.37 11.19
CA MET A 553 6.18 17.72 11.92
C MET A 553 5.81 17.33 13.37
N GLY A 554 4.51 17.24 13.69
CA GLY A 554 4.05 16.80 15.03
C GLY A 554 4.21 17.82 16.16
N GLY A 555 4.66 19.03 15.84
CA GLY A 555 4.95 20.10 16.80
C GLY A 555 6.09 19.76 17.78
N PRO A 556 6.36 20.63 18.77
CA PRO A 556 7.45 20.44 19.74
C PRO A 556 7.34 19.14 20.53
N GLU A 557 6.11 18.68 20.79
CA GLU A 557 5.81 17.48 21.57
C GLU A 557 5.90 16.16 20.76
N GLY A 558 6.08 16.23 19.43
CA GLY A 558 6.17 15.03 18.59
C GLY A 558 4.88 14.18 18.54
N ARG A 559 3.70 14.84 18.53
CA ARG A 559 2.39 14.16 18.60
C ARG A 559 1.94 13.64 17.24
N VAL A 560 2.41 12.44 16.89
CA VAL A 560 2.24 11.82 15.56
C VAL A 560 1.66 10.40 15.59
N TYR A 561 1.43 9.81 16.76
CA TYR A 561 0.84 8.47 16.87
C TYR A 561 -0.64 8.49 17.26
N TRP A 562 -1.43 7.58 16.70
CA TRP A 562 -2.79 7.26 17.18
C TRP A 562 -3.01 5.74 17.25
N PRO A 563 -3.88 5.22 18.13
CA PRO A 563 -4.19 3.79 18.21
C PRO A 563 -4.82 3.23 16.91
N PRO A 564 -4.80 1.90 16.70
CA PRO A 564 -5.44 1.27 15.54
C PRO A 564 -6.89 1.74 15.32
N GLY A 565 -7.24 2.01 14.07
CA GLY A 565 -8.58 2.50 13.68
C GLY A 565 -8.88 3.98 13.99
N MET A 566 -8.04 4.69 14.75
CA MET A 566 -8.31 6.07 15.18
C MET A 566 -7.84 7.16 14.19
N GLU A 567 -7.70 6.84 12.90
CA GLU A 567 -7.23 7.76 11.85
C GLU A 567 -8.07 9.05 11.77
N GLU A 568 -9.35 8.99 12.12
CA GLU A 568 -10.23 10.17 12.18
C GLU A 568 -9.78 11.25 13.19
N TRP A 569 -8.86 10.94 14.12
CA TRP A 569 -8.24 11.93 15.01
C TRP A 569 -7.34 12.93 14.27
N LEU A 570 -6.95 12.66 13.02
CA LEU A 570 -6.23 13.61 12.14
C LEU A 570 -7.14 14.74 11.62
N ARG A 571 -8.46 14.61 11.83
CA ARG A 571 -9.49 15.53 11.33
C ARG A 571 -10.24 16.16 12.52
N PRO A 572 -10.58 17.46 12.48
CA PRO A 572 -11.43 18.08 13.51
C PRO A 572 -12.78 17.34 13.66
N LYS A 573 -13.30 17.23 14.89
CA LYS A 573 -14.58 16.56 15.14
C LYS A 573 -15.68 17.12 14.26
N LYS A 574 -16.31 16.26 13.44
CA LYS A 574 -17.54 16.59 12.73
C LYS A 574 -18.60 17.00 13.75
N ARG A 575 -19.17 18.19 13.59
CA ARG A 575 -20.20 18.71 14.50
C ARG A 575 -21.46 17.87 14.39
N GLU A 576 -21.84 17.21 15.47
CA GLU A 576 -23.14 16.55 15.61
C GLU A 576 -24.27 17.58 15.42
N VAL A 577 -24.96 17.49 14.28
CA VAL A 577 -26.23 18.18 14.08
C VAL A 577 -27.31 17.25 14.60
N LYS A 578 -27.77 17.47 15.84
CA LYS A 578 -28.97 16.78 16.34
C LYS A 578 -30.10 16.99 15.33
N PRO A 579 -30.80 15.92 14.90
CA PRO A 579 -31.97 16.07 14.05
C PRO A 579 -33.00 16.95 14.77
N LYS A 580 -33.75 17.75 14.02
CA LYS A 580 -34.86 18.51 14.60
C LYS A 580 -35.97 17.54 15.01
N ASP A 581 -36.56 17.81 16.17
CA ASP A 581 -37.82 17.20 16.59
C ASP A 581 -38.94 17.56 15.60
N ASP A 582 -39.29 16.64 14.70
CA ASP A 582 -40.42 16.77 13.77
C ASP A 582 -41.78 16.49 14.45
N THR A 583 -41.91 16.89 15.71
CA THR A 583 -43.13 16.77 16.53
C THR A 583 -44.08 17.96 16.33
N LYS A 584 -44.34 18.34 15.06
CA LYS A 584 -45.35 19.34 14.69
C LYS A 584 -46.00 19.14 13.32
N LYS A 585 -46.65 17.99 13.12
CA LYS A 585 -47.56 17.76 11.99
C LYS A 585 -48.78 18.69 12.06
N THR A 586 -48.86 19.68 11.17
CA THR A 586 -50.10 20.40 10.85
C THR A 586 -50.73 19.84 9.56
N PRO A 587 -52.04 19.56 9.51
CA PRO A 587 -52.66 18.88 8.37
C PRO A 587 -52.85 19.82 7.17
N LYS A 588 -52.33 19.46 6.00
CA LYS A 588 -52.69 20.12 4.73
C LYS A 588 -54.07 19.63 4.26
N LYS A 589 -54.99 20.57 3.97
CA LYS A 589 -56.26 20.26 3.31
C LYS A 589 -56.02 19.76 1.88
N LYS A 590 -56.89 18.86 1.40
CA LYS A 590 -57.04 18.57 -0.03
C LYS A 590 -57.59 19.81 -0.75
N VAL A 591 -57.17 20.01 -2.00
CA VAL A 591 -57.85 20.86 -2.98
C VAL A 591 -58.21 19.98 -4.17
N LYS A 592 -59.41 20.16 -4.73
CA LYS A 592 -59.85 19.45 -5.95
C LYS A 592 -59.18 20.04 -7.19
N ALA A 593 -58.89 19.20 -8.18
CA ALA A 593 -58.93 19.65 -9.57
C ALA A 593 -60.39 19.66 -10.06
N GLY A 594 -60.72 20.54 -11.01
CA GLY A 594 -62.03 20.65 -11.65
C GLY A 594 -61.87 20.91 -13.15
N GLU A 595 -62.91 20.60 -13.93
CA GLU A 595 -62.82 20.51 -15.40
C GLU A 595 -63.08 21.81 -16.16
N THR A 596 -62.57 21.84 -17.41
CA THR A 596 -63.12 22.51 -18.62
C THR A 596 -62.36 21.85 -19.79
N ALA A 597 -62.98 21.11 -20.73
CA ALA A 597 -63.94 21.53 -21.77
C ALA A 597 -63.33 22.61 -22.69
N ALA A 598 -62.87 22.40 -23.94
CA ALA A 598 -63.01 21.35 -24.97
C ALA A 598 -64.12 21.56 -26.03
N GLU A 599 -63.71 21.93 -27.25
CA GLU A 599 -64.37 21.89 -28.59
C GLU A 599 -63.34 22.46 -29.62
N GLU A 600 -63.31 22.20 -30.92
CA GLU A 600 -64.06 21.34 -31.87
C GLU A 600 -63.05 20.36 -32.55
N GLY A 601 -63.34 19.33 -33.37
CA GLY A 601 -64.47 18.95 -34.22
C GLY A 601 -64.11 19.13 -35.73
N ALA A 602 -64.39 18.22 -36.68
CA ALA A 602 -64.94 16.85 -36.63
C ALA A 602 -64.51 16.05 -37.93
N PRO A 603 -65.25 15.08 -38.54
CA PRO A 603 -64.81 13.68 -38.53
C PRO A 603 -64.91 12.91 -39.88
N LYS A 604 -64.97 11.56 -39.80
CA LYS A 604 -65.37 10.51 -40.78
C LYS A 604 -64.24 9.63 -41.37
N ALA A 605 -64.42 8.31 -41.55
CA ALA A 605 -65.54 7.43 -41.17
C ALA A 605 -65.20 5.92 -41.21
N GLU A 606 -65.84 5.16 -40.30
CA GLU A 606 -66.54 3.86 -40.47
C GLU A 606 -65.79 2.63 -41.07
N ASP A 607 -65.78 1.43 -40.44
CA ASP A 607 -66.11 1.08 -39.03
C ASP A 607 -65.21 -0.07 -38.45
N GLU A 608 -65.58 -1.27 -37.92
CA GLU A 608 -66.82 -2.06 -37.76
C GLU A 608 -66.71 -3.09 -36.57
N GLU A 609 -67.61 -4.09 -36.52
CA GLU A 609 -67.89 -5.12 -35.49
C GLU A 609 -66.82 -6.24 -35.24
N MET A 610 -66.86 -7.11 -34.20
CA MET A 610 -67.60 -7.16 -32.91
C MET A 610 -66.93 -8.14 -31.89
N VAL A 611 -67.17 -7.87 -30.60
CA VAL A 611 -66.83 -8.57 -29.34
C VAL A 611 -66.88 -10.12 -29.30
N LYS A 612 -65.86 -10.75 -28.66
CA LYS A 612 -66.02 -11.82 -27.62
C LYS A 612 -64.73 -12.11 -26.81
N THR A 613 -64.89 -12.51 -25.54
CA THR A 613 -63.88 -12.69 -24.46
C THR A 613 -64.22 -13.93 -23.60
N PRO A 614 -63.44 -14.37 -22.56
CA PRO A 614 -62.02 -14.26 -22.16
C PRO A 614 -61.42 -15.71 -21.95
N PRO A 615 -60.63 -16.16 -20.92
CA PRO A 615 -59.63 -15.55 -19.98
C PRO A 615 -58.29 -16.35 -19.72
N ILE A 616 -57.16 -15.64 -19.47
CA ILE A 616 -56.22 -15.75 -18.30
C ILE A 616 -55.58 -17.12 -17.82
N LYS A 617 -54.24 -17.12 -17.50
CA LYS A 617 -53.40 -18.04 -16.63
C LYS A 617 -52.99 -19.45 -17.20
N LYS A 618 -51.98 -20.22 -16.70
CA LYS A 618 -50.65 -20.04 -16.01
C LYS A 618 -49.92 -21.42 -15.79
N ALA A 619 -48.56 -21.47 -15.75
CA ALA A 619 -47.71 -22.40 -14.95
C ALA A 619 -47.74 -23.95 -15.29
N LYS A 620 -46.91 -24.92 -14.78
CA LYS A 620 -45.57 -25.01 -14.10
C LYS A 620 -45.01 -26.49 -14.08
N ALA A 621 -43.68 -26.66 -14.21
CA ALA A 621 -42.75 -27.62 -13.52
C ALA A 621 -42.82 -29.20 -13.54
N ALA A 622 -41.81 -29.82 -14.20
CA ALA A 622 -40.78 -30.82 -13.71
C ALA A 622 -41.06 -32.27 -13.16
N LYS A 623 -40.28 -33.30 -13.65
CA LYS A 623 -39.38 -34.26 -12.88
C LYS A 623 -38.95 -35.61 -13.57
N LYS A 624 -37.62 -35.95 -13.52
CA LYS A 624 -36.92 -37.28 -13.30
C LYS A 624 -37.23 -38.52 -14.23
N LYS A 625 -36.46 -39.64 -14.36
CA LYS A 625 -35.27 -40.26 -13.65
C LYS A 625 -34.54 -41.44 -14.43
N THR A 626 -33.21 -41.62 -14.26
CA THR A 626 -32.37 -42.92 -14.29
C THR A 626 -32.36 -43.88 -15.54
N VAL A 627 -31.48 -44.91 -15.75
CA VAL A 627 -30.01 -45.25 -15.59
C VAL A 627 -29.73 -46.74 -16.01
N VAL A 628 -28.53 -47.15 -16.52
CA VAL A 628 -27.85 -48.51 -16.46
C VAL A 628 -26.43 -48.49 -17.14
N THR A 629 -25.62 -49.59 -17.18
CA THR A 629 -24.13 -49.59 -17.01
C THR A 629 -23.25 -50.55 -17.86
N ALA A 630 -21.94 -50.23 -17.98
CA ALA A 630 -20.73 -51.12 -18.09
C ALA A 630 -20.44 -51.87 -19.42
N PRO A 631 -19.23 -52.47 -19.68
CA PRO A 631 -17.99 -52.59 -18.87
C PRO A 631 -16.65 -52.16 -19.57
N THR A 632 -15.50 -52.40 -18.91
CA THR A 632 -14.08 -52.20 -19.36
C THR A 632 -13.39 -53.51 -19.78
N PRO A 633 -12.15 -53.48 -20.35
CA PRO A 633 -10.95 -53.74 -19.52
C PRO A 633 -9.68 -52.91 -19.90
N SER A 634 -8.56 -53.18 -19.23
CA SER A 634 -7.21 -52.60 -19.43
C SER A 634 -6.14 -53.69 -19.49
N VAL A 635 -4.98 -53.44 -20.12
CA VAL A 635 -3.61 -54.06 -20.05
C VAL A 635 -2.92 -53.93 -21.42
N SER A 636 -1.59 -54.03 -21.63
CA SER A 636 -0.36 -53.64 -20.90
C SER A 636 0.84 -53.85 -21.86
N ASP A 637 2.07 -53.92 -21.35
CA ASP A 637 3.32 -54.39 -22.01
C ASP A 637 3.93 -53.35 -23.00
N GLU A 638 5.19 -52.91 -22.92
CA GLU A 638 6.50 -53.61 -22.94
C GLU A 638 6.92 -54.07 -24.37
N GLU A 639 8.19 -54.00 -24.81
CA GLU A 639 9.46 -53.63 -24.15
C GLU A 639 10.50 -53.10 -25.16
N SER A 640 11.54 -52.37 -24.68
CA SER A 640 12.85 -52.14 -25.36
C SER A 640 12.83 -51.33 -26.69
N SER A 641 13.95 -50.94 -27.33
CA SER A 641 15.39 -51.11 -27.01
C SER A 641 16.23 -49.91 -27.50
N GLU A 642 17.40 -49.70 -26.85
CA GLU A 642 18.76 -49.45 -27.41
C GLU A 642 18.96 -49.01 -28.88
N LEU A 643 19.99 -48.23 -29.27
CA LEU A 643 20.96 -47.31 -28.61
C LEU A 643 21.82 -46.66 -29.75
N SER A 644 22.82 -45.84 -29.39
CA SER A 644 23.97 -45.41 -30.23
C SER A 644 23.71 -44.49 -31.44
N ASP A 645 24.69 -43.74 -31.97
CA ASP A 645 25.73 -42.85 -31.41
C ASP A 645 26.47 -42.20 -32.61
N LEU A 646 27.47 -41.34 -32.34
CA LEU A 646 28.49 -40.81 -33.27
C LEU A 646 28.06 -39.74 -34.31
N ASP A 647 28.92 -38.80 -34.73
CA ASP A 647 29.97 -38.01 -34.03
C ASP A 647 30.44 -36.81 -34.93
N GLU A 648 31.45 -36.07 -34.47
CA GLU A 648 32.42 -35.23 -35.22
C GLU A 648 31.96 -33.94 -35.97
N ASP A 649 32.05 -32.81 -35.24
CA ASP A 649 33.07 -31.73 -35.40
C ASP A 649 33.18 -30.83 -36.68
N GLN A 650 33.88 -29.69 -36.50
CA GLN A 650 34.57 -28.79 -37.46
C GLN A 650 33.83 -27.64 -38.17
N THR A 651 33.89 -26.48 -37.49
CA THR A 651 34.36 -25.17 -38.00
C THR A 651 34.27 -24.81 -39.50
N SER A 652 33.61 -23.68 -39.81
CA SER A 652 34.19 -22.62 -40.66
C SER A 652 33.34 -21.34 -40.68
N GLN A 653 33.97 -20.18 -40.96
CA GLN A 653 33.29 -19.01 -41.51
C GLN A 653 33.52 -18.94 -43.03
N PRO A 654 32.62 -18.27 -43.77
CA PRO A 654 33.16 -17.22 -44.65
C PRO A 654 32.31 -15.94 -44.70
N ILE A 655 32.98 -14.83 -45.03
CA ILE A 655 32.40 -13.51 -45.29
C ILE A 655 31.95 -13.42 -46.75
N ILE A 656 30.69 -13.04 -47.03
CA ILE A 656 30.30 -12.46 -48.34
C ILE A 656 29.34 -11.27 -48.15
N THR A 657 29.64 -10.16 -48.84
CA THR A 657 28.85 -8.92 -48.90
C THR A 657 27.68 -8.99 -49.91
N ARG A 658 26.53 -8.37 -49.64
CA ARG A 658 25.53 -8.01 -50.67
C ARG A 658 24.93 -6.61 -50.50
N LYS A 659 24.46 -6.04 -51.62
CA LYS A 659 23.89 -4.69 -51.77
C LYS A 659 22.37 -4.65 -51.49
N ALA A 660 21.82 -3.45 -51.42
CA ALA A 660 20.43 -3.15 -51.05
C ALA A 660 19.42 -3.17 -52.23
N ALA A 661 18.13 -3.10 -51.86
CA ALA A 661 16.93 -2.83 -52.70
C ALA A 661 16.49 -3.96 -53.65
N PRO A 662 15.20 -4.01 -54.10
CA PRO A 662 14.13 -3.03 -53.93
C PRO A 662 12.85 -3.55 -53.21
N ALA A 663 11.86 -2.67 -53.03
CA ALA A 663 10.52 -2.98 -52.53
C ALA A 663 9.43 -2.68 -53.58
N ARG A 664 8.25 -3.33 -53.51
CA ARG A 664 6.97 -2.80 -54.04
C ARG A 664 5.73 -3.67 -53.73
N THR A 665 4.65 -3.01 -53.26
CA THR A 665 3.21 -3.41 -53.39
C THR A 665 2.79 -4.74 -52.74
N ASN A 666 1.51 -5.05 -52.38
CA ASN A 666 0.18 -4.46 -52.58
C ASN A 666 -0.77 -5.04 -51.47
N LYS A 667 -2.01 -4.63 -51.15
CA LYS A 667 -2.92 -3.55 -51.61
C LYS A 667 -4.04 -3.33 -50.55
N ARG A 668 -4.46 -2.09 -50.25
CA ARG A 668 -5.79 -1.75 -49.66
C ARG A 668 -6.25 -0.40 -50.23
N GLY A 669 -7.56 -0.16 -50.31
CA GLY A 669 -8.13 1.03 -50.93
C GLY A 669 -9.33 1.60 -50.16
N GLY A 670 -9.58 2.89 -50.36
CA GLY A 670 -10.64 3.68 -49.73
C GLY A 670 -10.24 5.15 -49.71
N LYS A 671 -10.82 5.98 -50.60
CA LYS A 671 -10.51 7.42 -50.68
C LYS A 671 -11.38 8.22 -49.71
N VAL A 672 -10.78 9.24 -49.10
CA VAL A 672 -11.44 10.51 -48.77
C VAL A 672 -10.51 11.63 -49.25
N SER A 673 -11.06 12.73 -49.74
CA SER A 673 -10.31 13.82 -50.39
C SER A 673 -10.04 15.00 -49.45
N TYR A 674 -8.86 15.59 -49.56
CA TYR A 674 -8.58 16.97 -49.19
C TYR A 674 -8.07 17.73 -50.41
N ALA A 675 -8.28 19.04 -50.44
CA ALA A 675 -7.73 19.95 -51.44
C ALA A 675 -6.55 20.72 -50.84
N GLU A 676 -5.53 21.00 -51.65
CA GLU A 676 -4.36 21.79 -51.28
C GLU A 676 -4.58 23.28 -51.63
N PRO A 677 -4.08 24.23 -50.83
CA PRO A 677 -3.76 25.58 -51.28
C PRO A 677 -2.32 25.63 -51.81
N GLU A 678 -2.09 26.43 -52.85
CA GLU A 678 -0.80 26.54 -53.54
C GLU A 678 0.22 27.44 -52.78
N HIS A 679 1.50 27.29 -53.12
CA HIS A 679 2.59 28.19 -52.70
C HIS A 679 3.35 28.74 -53.91
N SER A 680 3.30 30.07 -54.11
CA SER A 680 4.32 30.92 -54.75
C SER A 680 4.07 32.35 -54.24
N GLU A 681 5.03 33.03 -53.62
CA GLU A 681 6.24 33.66 -54.19
C GLU A 681 5.92 34.86 -55.11
N VAL A 682 5.99 36.07 -54.53
CA VAL A 682 6.22 37.35 -55.22
C VAL A 682 7.09 38.22 -54.32
N GLU A 683 8.23 38.66 -54.86
CA GLU A 683 9.18 39.73 -54.43
C GLU A 683 9.47 39.93 -52.92
#